data_AF-A0A7R8XAL0-F1
#
_entry.id   AF-A0A7R8XAL0-F1
#
_cell.length_a   1.000
_cell.length_b   1.000
_cell.length_c   1.000
_cell.angle_alpha   90.00
_cell.angle_beta   90.00
_cell.angle_gamma   90.00
#
_symmetry.space_group_name_H-M   'P 1'
#
loop_
_entity.id
_entity.type
_entity.pdbx_description
1 polymer ?
#
loop_
_entity_poly.entity_id
_entity_poly.type
_entity_poly.pdbx_seq_one_letter_code
_entity_poly.pdbx_strand_id
1 'polypeptide(L)'
;MRTFGKPKRPIFRKGAVDAFVMTTSRSLGPLNYMRIWHDNSGIGTRQSWFLNFVIVKDIQTGEKYEFIANRWFAVEEDDGQVDRLLPVAGLEQKKDPNFLFNTHSQRNLYDEHLWFSVFMRPPRSRFTRVQRVSCCMAFLYLSMLTNAMWYGTVPQHPTSNALRFGPFILSTAQIGVGMMANLIIFPPSFLIVFLFRKSRPRKLRPSRIDRALDLDGRPQYISSGGVEQSKKMRRKKRFSLPWWFVVLAWLLVIVCIAVSVFFVWAYGIQFGNEKTCKWATSLVTSFFSSVLIVEPLKILLMALLFSCIFKVEPSDDDADEDEEDPRLRYDQEWIPERRNEGVGYRPMNQTALQAIREKRLQEVRMWEIIKEIALYIFYLWVILILSYGNRNPNAFYLKDAFDNAFLRIGNPDVDFTKVVTTSDYWSWLNGVVMDQLRAQNWYNGDAPWGFKGFLDDRVNRLLGYGTLRQVRVRPQTCLYTDASEMGTLPIVGNLDVYSGGGYVVELKGLESEIRDRLVTLQGLDWIDRYTRAVFLEFFTYNAQVNLFGVCRVMVEMIPGGGMVPSSRFDGITLLPYQTTFGVFILICELLFLLFILYFTYQCFRACCREKRQYFHQYWNYVDMTTLLLGWTAVGLYAYRYVVTRDILEKIFESYGNEYVNLQHVALIDEIFGYMIAFLTFIGMVSFIRLLRFNRRMGVLAATMRQCWNDLLGFGFVFFTFFIAFCLMFNLFFYTDLEEWRNFVTAFETCFSMLLGKFKFDSMRQTNIVGAVFFFFFALSMSLVMINILMTIIIRAFEVIKTDLFKQPNEYEVMEFLWARAKSYFGLSGRRGRVAPTSQDPQNHDKGNGKNQGDDKAWEVNQKVDMLIHHINTVYFHGNLDLSNKDWMKEIPQRRNITGRNRNQFH
;
A
#
# COMPACT_ATOMS: atom_id res chain seq x y z
N MET A 1 48.18 -21.04 -5.32
CA MET A 1 46.79 -20.61 -5.60
C MET A 1 45.96 -21.83 -5.96
N ARG A 2 44.74 -21.96 -5.42
CA ARG A 2 43.83 -23.09 -5.71
C ARG A 2 42.45 -22.54 -6.02
N THR A 3 41.78 -23.09 -7.02
CA THR A 3 40.43 -22.71 -7.44
C THR A 3 39.41 -23.70 -6.89
N PHE A 4 38.33 -23.19 -6.30
CA PHE A 4 37.25 -24.01 -5.76
C PHE A 4 36.08 -24.05 -6.75
N GLY A 5 36.19 -24.86 -7.80
CA GLY A 5 35.14 -25.05 -8.81
C GLY A 5 35.01 -26.51 -9.20
N LYS A 6 33.91 -27.18 -8.83
CA LYS A 6 33.59 -28.53 -9.32
C LYS A 6 32.27 -28.53 -10.11
N PRO A 7 32.20 -29.12 -11.32
CA PRO A 7 30.97 -29.15 -12.11
C PRO A 7 29.88 -30.06 -11.51
N LYS A 8 30.27 -31.10 -10.75
CA LYS A 8 29.35 -32.12 -10.23
C LYS A 8 28.72 -31.80 -8.86
N ARG A 9 29.24 -30.81 -8.10
CA ARG A 9 28.73 -30.45 -6.77
C ARG A 9 28.25 -28.99 -6.73
N PRO A 10 27.01 -28.71 -6.29
CA PRO A 10 26.59 -27.35 -5.99
C PRO A 10 27.28 -26.87 -4.71
N ILE A 11 28.18 -25.90 -4.85
CA ILE A 11 28.99 -25.28 -3.79
C ILE A 11 28.55 -23.81 -3.57
N PHE A 12 28.89 -23.24 -2.42
CA PHE A 12 28.65 -21.85 -2.01
C PHE A 12 27.17 -21.43 -2.09
N ARG A 13 26.26 -22.29 -1.61
CA ARG A 13 24.84 -21.93 -1.47
C ARG A 13 24.64 -20.93 -0.33
N LYS A 14 23.60 -20.09 -0.40
CA LYS A 14 23.23 -19.17 0.68
C LYS A 14 23.07 -19.92 2.01
N GLY A 15 23.76 -19.46 3.05
CA GLY A 15 23.74 -20.07 4.39
C GLY A 15 24.42 -21.45 4.47
N ALA A 16 25.18 -21.85 3.45
CA ALA A 16 25.92 -23.11 3.44
C ALA A 16 27.34 -22.92 3.96
N VAL A 17 27.83 -23.95 4.66
CA VAL A 17 29.25 -24.14 4.94
C VAL A 17 29.74 -25.24 4.00
N ASP A 18 30.74 -24.94 3.19
CA ASP A 18 31.39 -25.93 2.32
C ASP A 18 32.78 -26.24 2.84
N ALA A 19 33.11 -27.53 2.87
CA ALA A 19 34.41 -28.03 3.30
C ALA A 19 35.16 -28.57 2.08
N PHE A 20 36.44 -28.23 2.00
CA PHE A 20 37.35 -28.64 0.95
C PHE A 20 38.60 -29.26 1.59
N VAL A 21 39.08 -30.36 1.02
CA VAL A 21 40.39 -30.92 1.38
C VAL A 21 41.39 -30.45 0.35
N MET A 22 42.52 -29.92 0.82
CA MET A 22 43.58 -29.45 -0.05
C MET A 22 44.90 -30.10 0.35
N THR A 23 45.67 -30.54 -0.64
CA THR A 23 47.04 -31.00 -0.46
C THR A 23 48.01 -29.93 -0.93
N THR A 24 49.03 -29.69 -0.12
CA THR A 24 50.14 -28.77 -0.42
C THR A 24 51.40 -29.57 -0.71
N SER A 25 52.24 -29.08 -1.61
CA SER A 25 53.51 -29.75 -1.98
C SER A 25 54.57 -29.66 -0.88
N ARG A 26 54.38 -28.79 0.11
CA ARG A 26 55.22 -28.60 1.30
C ARG A 26 54.32 -28.25 2.49
N SER A 27 54.78 -28.51 3.70
CA SER A 27 54.08 -28.05 4.91
C SER A 27 54.05 -26.52 4.92
N LEU A 28 52.89 -25.94 5.26
CA LEU A 28 52.68 -24.49 5.30
C LEU A 28 53.15 -23.86 6.61
N GLY A 29 53.46 -24.67 7.64
CA GLY A 29 53.75 -24.17 8.99
C GLY A 29 52.56 -23.47 9.64
N PRO A 30 52.80 -22.66 10.70
CA PRO A 30 51.74 -21.88 11.34
C PRO A 30 51.21 -20.80 10.40
N LEU A 31 49.90 -20.79 10.18
CA LEU A 31 49.25 -19.84 9.28
C LEU A 31 49.12 -18.47 9.95
N ASN A 32 49.44 -17.40 9.22
CA ASN A 32 49.28 -16.01 9.69
C ASN A 32 48.18 -15.26 8.94
N TYR A 33 48.11 -15.42 7.62
CA TYR A 33 47.16 -14.72 6.75
C TYR A 33 46.57 -15.66 5.70
N MET A 34 45.35 -15.39 5.29
CA MET A 34 44.65 -16.07 4.19
C MET A 34 44.06 -15.04 3.23
N ARG A 35 44.44 -15.11 1.96
CA ARG A 35 43.81 -14.31 0.89
C ARG A 35 42.67 -15.08 0.24
N ILE A 36 41.49 -14.48 0.13
CA ILE A 36 40.31 -15.09 -0.47
C ILE A 36 39.63 -14.11 -1.43
N TRP A 37 39.21 -14.61 -2.59
CA TRP A 37 38.52 -13.84 -3.63
C TRP A 37 37.51 -14.69 -4.38
N HIS A 38 36.56 -14.06 -5.08
CA HIS A 38 35.59 -14.75 -5.95
C HIS A 38 35.43 -14.06 -7.31
N ASP A 39 34.93 -14.81 -8.29
CA ASP A 39 34.76 -14.38 -9.69
C ASP A 39 33.46 -13.58 -9.93
N ASN A 40 32.74 -13.22 -8.87
CA ASN A 40 31.42 -12.58 -8.91
C ASN A 40 30.39 -13.31 -9.78
N SER A 41 30.56 -14.62 -9.99
CA SER A 41 29.63 -15.43 -10.79
C SER A 41 28.31 -15.68 -10.05
N GLY A 42 27.19 -15.64 -10.78
CA GLY A 42 25.85 -15.84 -10.21
C GLY A 42 24.79 -14.90 -10.79
N ILE A 43 23.59 -14.91 -10.21
CA ILE A 43 22.46 -14.07 -10.64
C ILE A 43 21.94 -13.26 -9.45
N GLY A 44 21.79 -11.95 -9.60
CA GLY A 44 21.21 -11.10 -8.55
C GLY A 44 22.05 -11.14 -7.27
N THR A 45 21.40 -11.02 -6.11
CA THR A 45 22.03 -11.10 -4.76
C THR A 45 22.76 -12.41 -4.43
N ARG A 46 22.88 -13.35 -5.39
CA ARG A 46 23.66 -14.61 -5.24
C ARG A 46 25.12 -14.48 -5.68
N GLN A 47 25.51 -13.35 -6.29
CA GLN A 47 26.91 -13.08 -6.65
C GLN A 47 27.71 -12.57 -5.44
N SER A 48 27.05 -11.81 -4.58
CA SER A 48 27.57 -11.15 -3.39
C SER A 48 27.74 -12.16 -2.25
N TRP A 49 28.93 -12.22 -1.64
CA TRP A 49 29.22 -13.17 -0.57
C TRP A 49 29.35 -12.44 0.76
N PHE A 50 28.51 -12.79 1.73
CA PHE A 50 28.83 -12.46 3.12
C PHE A 50 29.68 -13.58 3.69
N LEU A 51 30.97 -13.31 3.89
CA LEU A 51 31.88 -14.29 4.48
C LEU A 51 31.88 -14.10 6.00
N ASN A 52 31.31 -15.07 6.73
CA ASN A 52 31.28 -15.02 8.18
C ASN A 52 32.66 -15.38 8.77
N PHE A 53 33.12 -16.61 8.52
CA PHE A 53 34.43 -17.09 8.95
C PHE A 53 34.93 -18.23 8.04
N VAL A 54 36.23 -18.52 8.10
CA VAL A 54 36.87 -19.69 7.46
C VAL A 54 37.68 -20.43 8.50
N ILE A 55 37.59 -21.76 8.48
CA ILE A 55 38.34 -22.64 9.37
C ILE A 55 39.30 -23.46 8.52
N VAL A 56 40.60 -23.36 8.81
CA VAL A 56 41.62 -24.22 8.25
C VAL A 56 42.07 -25.17 9.35
N LYS A 57 41.82 -26.46 9.16
CA LYS A 57 42.26 -27.50 10.08
C LYS A 57 43.35 -28.31 9.41
N ASP A 58 44.52 -28.38 10.04
CA ASP A 58 45.55 -29.32 9.63
C ASP A 58 45.12 -30.73 10.06
N ILE A 59 45.05 -31.63 9.10
CA ILE A 59 44.58 -32.99 9.28
C ILE A 59 45.65 -33.85 9.96
N GLN A 60 46.94 -33.53 9.76
CA GLN A 60 48.07 -34.30 10.32
C GLN A 60 48.35 -33.92 11.77
N THR A 61 48.41 -32.62 12.07
CA THR A 61 48.69 -32.10 13.43
C THR A 61 47.43 -31.93 14.27
N GLY A 62 46.26 -31.79 13.63
CA GLY A 62 44.99 -31.52 14.31
C GLY A 62 44.76 -30.06 14.69
N GLU A 63 45.72 -29.16 14.41
CA GLU A 63 45.63 -27.73 14.71
C GLU A 63 44.54 -27.04 13.89
N LYS A 64 43.85 -26.07 14.51
CA LYS A 64 42.72 -25.34 13.92
C LYS A 64 43.00 -23.84 13.90
N TYR A 65 43.14 -23.30 12.70
CA TYR A 65 43.30 -21.88 12.43
C TYR A 65 41.95 -21.30 11.98
N GLU A 66 41.47 -20.26 12.65
CA GLU A 66 40.18 -19.63 12.35
C GLU A 66 40.42 -18.22 11.84
N PHE A 67 39.77 -17.86 10.73
CA PHE A 67 39.84 -16.54 10.11
C PHE A 67 38.43 -15.94 10.18
N ILE A 68 38.23 -14.93 11.03
CA ILE A 68 36.94 -14.24 11.16
C ILE A 68 36.92 -13.08 10.17
N ALA A 69 35.93 -13.06 9.27
CA ALA A 69 35.79 -12.01 8.27
C ALA A 69 34.64 -11.06 8.62
N ASN A 70 33.44 -11.61 8.85
CA ASN A 70 32.19 -10.89 9.18
C ASN A 70 31.91 -9.67 8.28
N ARG A 71 32.19 -9.79 6.99
CA ARG A 71 32.10 -8.69 6.00
C ARG A 71 31.58 -9.16 4.65
N TRP A 72 31.11 -8.20 3.85
CA TRP A 72 30.65 -8.43 2.49
C TRP A 72 31.80 -8.40 1.48
N PHE A 73 31.85 -9.41 0.64
CA PHE A 73 32.72 -9.54 -0.52
C PHE A 73 31.79 -9.36 -1.72
N ALA A 74 31.60 -8.10 -2.09
CA ALA A 74 30.58 -7.67 -3.04
C ALA A 74 31.03 -6.38 -3.71
N VAL A 75 30.56 -6.13 -4.93
CA VAL A 75 30.90 -4.91 -5.69
C VAL A 75 30.05 -3.72 -5.22
N GLU A 76 28.90 -4.02 -4.61
CA GLU A 76 27.84 -3.08 -4.24
C GLU A 76 27.71 -2.81 -2.74
N GLU A 77 28.24 -3.68 -1.87
CA GLU A 77 28.11 -3.59 -0.41
C GLU A 77 29.48 -3.48 0.27
N ASP A 78 29.51 -2.83 1.44
CA ASP A 78 30.72 -2.53 2.23
C ASP A 78 31.74 -1.67 1.45
N ASP A 79 32.96 -2.16 1.21
CA ASP A 79 34.04 -1.44 0.53
C ASP A 79 34.14 -1.73 -0.99
N GLY A 80 33.21 -2.52 -1.53
CA GLY A 80 33.17 -2.85 -2.95
C GLY A 80 34.26 -3.83 -3.42
N GLN A 81 35.01 -4.45 -2.49
CA GLN A 81 36.09 -5.37 -2.82
C GLN A 81 35.65 -6.83 -2.78
N VAL A 82 36.01 -7.58 -3.82
CA VAL A 82 35.74 -9.03 -3.96
C VAL A 82 36.96 -9.90 -3.63
N ASP A 83 38.09 -9.30 -3.25
CA ASP A 83 39.36 -9.93 -2.91
C ASP A 83 39.93 -9.32 -1.63
N ARG A 84 40.23 -10.15 -0.62
CA ARG A 84 40.71 -9.67 0.69
C ARG A 84 41.76 -10.59 1.30
N LEU A 85 42.62 -10.00 2.14
CA LEU A 85 43.57 -10.68 3.01
C LEU A 85 43.04 -10.67 4.46
N LEU A 86 42.86 -11.86 5.06
CA LEU A 86 42.35 -12.05 6.42
C LEU A 86 43.45 -12.56 7.35
N PRO A 87 43.71 -11.94 8.51
CA PRO A 87 44.60 -12.47 9.54
C PRO A 87 43.96 -13.62 10.34
N VAL A 88 44.78 -14.47 10.96
CA VAL A 88 44.30 -15.47 11.93
C VAL A 88 43.67 -14.79 13.14
N ALA A 89 42.49 -15.25 13.55
CA ALA A 89 41.73 -14.69 14.65
C ALA A 89 42.37 -15.03 16.01
N GLY A 90 42.62 -14.00 16.81
CA GLY A 90 43.07 -14.14 18.20
C GLY A 90 41.95 -14.62 19.15
N LEU A 91 42.31 -15.09 20.35
CA LEU A 91 41.35 -15.58 21.35
C LEU A 91 40.31 -14.53 21.78
N GLU A 92 40.67 -13.24 21.76
CA GLU A 92 39.74 -12.15 22.08
C GLU A 92 38.69 -11.93 20.99
N GLN A 93 39.10 -11.96 19.72
CA GLN A 93 38.17 -11.83 18.58
C GLN A 93 37.17 -12.99 18.51
N LYS A 94 37.58 -14.19 18.94
CA LYS A 94 36.67 -15.36 19.03
C LYS A 94 35.59 -15.21 20.09
N LYS A 95 35.86 -14.44 21.15
CA LYS A 95 34.94 -14.19 22.28
C LYS A 95 34.20 -12.86 22.17
N ASP A 96 34.32 -12.16 21.03
CA ASP A 96 33.64 -10.90 20.79
C ASP A 96 32.11 -11.11 20.86
N PRO A 97 31.39 -10.44 21.78
CA PRO A 97 29.95 -10.58 21.93
C PRO A 97 29.17 -10.19 20.66
N ASN A 98 29.68 -9.28 19.83
CA ASN A 98 28.99 -8.91 18.60
C ASN A 98 29.05 -10.03 17.55
N PHE A 99 30.23 -10.64 17.41
CA PHE A 99 30.43 -11.80 16.53
C PHE A 99 29.62 -13.01 17.00
N LEU A 100 29.65 -13.30 18.31
CA LEU A 100 28.89 -14.39 18.91
C LEU A 100 27.38 -14.15 18.77
N PHE A 101 26.90 -12.93 19.02
CA PHE A 101 25.49 -12.58 18.90
C PHE A 101 24.97 -12.74 17.47
N ASN A 102 25.68 -12.19 16.48
CA ASN A 102 25.28 -12.30 15.08
C ASN A 102 25.27 -13.77 14.61
N THR A 103 26.29 -14.53 14.98
CA THR A 103 26.41 -15.94 14.59
C THR A 103 25.33 -16.82 15.25
N HIS A 104 25.08 -16.66 16.56
CA HIS A 104 24.04 -17.39 17.28
C HIS A 104 22.63 -16.98 16.82
N SER A 105 22.38 -15.67 16.65
CA SER A 105 21.09 -15.15 16.16
C SER A 105 20.75 -15.70 14.77
N GLN A 106 21.70 -15.65 13.83
CA GLN A 106 21.49 -16.23 12.49
C GLN A 106 21.28 -17.74 12.55
N ARG A 107 22.09 -18.50 13.30
CA ARG A 107 21.93 -19.95 13.46
C ARG A 107 20.56 -20.31 14.06
N ASN A 108 20.12 -19.60 15.09
CA ASN A 108 18.85 -19.83 15.76
C ASN A 108 17.66 -19.42 14.87
N LEU A 109 17.76 -18.35 14.10
CA LEU A 109 16.73 -18.00 13.11
C LEU A 109 16.62 -19.05 11.99
N TYR A 110 17.74 -19.56 11.48
CA TYR A 110 17.74 -20.50 10.36
C TYR A 110 17.39 -21.94 10.75
N ASP A 111 17.80 -22.39 11.93
CA ASP A 111 17.63 -23.78 12.36
C ASP A 111 16.57 -23.94 13.47
N GLU A 112 16.45 -22.97 14.37
CA GLU A 112 15.55 -23.01 15.54
C GLU A 112 14.14 -22.47 15.27
N HIS A 113 13.99 -21.39 14.51
CA HIS A 113 12.68 -20.83 14.16
C HIS A 113 11.90 -21.76 13.23
N LEU A 114 10.81 -22.35 13.72
CA LEU A 114 10.12 -23.42 12.99
C LEU A 114 9.67 -22.97 11.59
N TRP A 115 9.02 -21.83 11.49
CA TRP A 115 8.52 -21.26 10.22
C TRP A 115 9.60 -20.80 9.24
N PHE A 116 10.54 -19.95 9.66
CA PHE A 116 11.62 -19.48 8.76
C PHE A 116 12.57 -20.60 8.33
N SER A 117 12.78 -21.60 9.20
CA SER A 117 13.65 -22.72 8.91
C SER A 117 13.16 -23.65 7.79
N VAL A 118 11.88 -23.59 7.42
CA VAL A 118 11.36 -24.28 6.23
C VAL A 118 12.02 -23.74 4.96
N PHE A 119 12.07 -22.41 4.83
CA PHE A 119 12.58 -21.73 3.65
C PHE A 119 14.11 -21.64 3.65
N MET A 120 14.68 -21.34 4.82
CA MET A 120 16.10 -21.03 4.97
C MET A 120 16.90 -22.15 5.66
N ARG A 121 16.43 -23.40 5.54
CA ARG A 121 17.10 -24.59 6.12
C ARG A 121 18.61 -24.61 5.81
N PRO A 122 19.49 -24.74 6.82
CA PRO A 122 20.90 -24.97 6.59
C PRO A 122 21.10 -26.33 5.89
N PRO A 123 21.91 -26.41 4.82
CA PRO A 123 22.06 -27.64 4.03
C PRO A 123 22.50 -28.86 4.83
N ARG A 124 23.19 -28.63 5.96
CA ARG A 124 23.76 -29.66 6.83
C ARG A 124 22.86 -30.13 7.98
N SER A 125 21.72 -29.46 8.23
CA SER A 125 20.84 -29.79 9.36
C SER A 125 20.20 -31.18 9.20
N ARG A 126 20.17 -31.98 10.29
CA ARG A 126 19.50 -33.31 10.33
C ARG A 126 17.99 -33.20 10.12
N PHE A 127 17.39 -32.09 10.55
CA PHE A 127 15.97 -31.81 10.47
C PHE A 127 15.59 -31.35 9.06
N THR A 128 14.93 -32.25 8.31
CA THR A 128 14.60 -32.09 6.89
C THR A 128 13.48 -31.07 6.65
N ARG A 129 13.34 -30.57 5.41
CA ARG A 129 12.25 -29.64 5.06
C ARG A 129 10.88 -30.28 5.23
N VAL A 130 10.73 -31.55 4.87
CA VAL A 130 9.45 -32.28 5.01
C VAL A 130 9.07 -32.42 6.48
N GLN A 131 10.03 -32.76 7.35
CA GLN A 131 9.78 -32.83 8.80
C GLN A 131 9.42 -31.45 9.37
N ARG A 132 10.10 -30.37 8.95
CA ARG A 132 9.77 -28.99 9.37
C ARG A 132 8.36 -28.57 8.94
N VAL A 133 8.00 -28.80 7.69
CA VAL A 133 6.66 -28.51 7.17
C VAL A 133 5.61 -29.31 7.95
N SER A 134 5.88 -30.58 8.24
CA SER A 134 4.97 -31.42 9.01
C SER A 134 4.81 -30.93 10.45
N CYS A 135 5.88 -30.45 11.08
CA CYS A 135 5.83 -29.79 12.39
C CYS A 135 5.06 -28.45 12.35
N CYS A 136 5.26 -27.62 11.31
CA CYS A 136 4.48 -26.39 11.13
C CYS A 136 2.99 -26.71 10.98
N MET A 137 2.67 -27.75 10.22
CA MET A 137 1.29 -28.19 10.02
C MET A 137 0.67 -28.70 11.33
N ALA A 138 1.39 -29.52 12.10
CA ALA A 138 0.95 -29.95 13.42
C ALA A 138 0.75 -28.77 14.39
N PHE A 139 1.67 -27.80 14.39
CA PHE A 139 1.55 -26.57 15.21
C PHE A 139 0.33 -25.75 14.80
N LEU A 140 0.08 -25.57 13.49
CA LEU A 140 -1.07 -24.83 12.98
C LEU A 140 -2.39 -25.50 13.42
N TYR A 141 -2.52 -26.81 13.23
CA TYR A 141 -3.75 -27.51 13.62
C TYR A 141 -3.96 -27.54 15.15
N LEU A 142 -2.90 -27.69 15.95
CA LEU A 142 -2.99 -27.57 17.40
C LEU A 142 -3.35 -26.15 17.84
N SER A 143 -2.86 -25.13 17.14
CA SER A 143 -3.24 -23.73 17.35
C SER A 143 -4.71 -23.49 17.00
N MET A 144 -5.21 -24.08 15.91
CA MET A 144 -6.62 -24.02 15.55
C MET A 144 -7.51 -24.66 16.62
N LEU A 145 -7.13 -25.85 17.10
CA LEU A 145 -7.86 -26.56 18.14
C LEU A 145 -7.89 -25.78 19.46
N THR A 146 -6.74 -25.34 19.95
CA THR A 146 -6.65 -24.61 21.24
C THR A 146 -7.36 -23.26 21.19
N ASN A 147 -7.31 -22.55 20.05
CA ASN A 147 -8.08 -21.32 19.84
C ASN A 147 -9.60 -21.60 19.85
N ALA A 148 -10.05 -22.69 19.23
CA ALA A 148 -11.45 -23.11 19.24
C ALA A 148 -11.95 -23.47 20.65
N MET A 149 -11.13 -24.15 21.46
CA MET A 149 -11.49 -24.51 22.85
C MET A 149 -11.81 -23.28 23.72
N TRP A 150 -11.12 -22.16 23.49
CA TRP A 150 -11.28 -20.96 24.32
C TRP A 150 -12.29 -19.95 23.75
N TYR A 151 -12.81 -20.18 22.55
CA TYR A 151 -13.66 -19.23 21.84
C TYR A 151 -14.99 -18.93 22.59
N GLY A 152 -15.48 -19.86 23.40
CA GLY A 152 -16.68 -19.66 24.25
C GLY A 152 -16.43 -18.97 25.60
N THR A 153 -15.18 -18.79 26.01
CA THR A 153 -14.83 -18.17 27.33
C THR A 153 -14.65 -16.66 27.25
N VAL A 154 -14.60 -16.10 26.04
CA VAL A 154 -14.52 -14.64 25.83
C VAL A 154 -15.96 -14.11 25.71
N PRO A 155 -16.37 -13.11 26.51
CA PRO A 155 -17.74 -12.59 26.48
C PRO A 155 -18.13 -12.09 25.08
N GLN A 156 -19.36 -12.41 24.64
CA GLN A 156 -19.89 -12.06 23.31
C GLN A 156 -19.94 -10.54 23.07
N HIS A 157 -20.04 -9.77 24.15
CA HIS A 157 -19.88 -8.33 24.16
C HIS A 157 -18.51 -8.00 24.75
N PRO A 158 -17.50 -7.66 23.92
CA PRO A 158 -16.23 -7.21 24.46
C PRO A 158 -16.47 -5.95 25.29
N THR A 159 -15.87 -5.88 26.47
CA THR A 159 -15.70 -4.63 27.21
C THR A 159 -15.01 -3.60 26.32
N SER A 160 -15.21 -2.30 26.61
CA SER A 160 -14.88 -1.11 25.81
C SER A 160 -13.47 -1.03 25.16
N ASN A 161 -12.54 -1.94 25.48
CA ASN A 161 -11.13 -1.91 25.09
C ASN A 161 -10.72 -2.92 23.98
N ALA A 162 -11.65 -3.50 23.20
CA ALA A 162 -11.30 -4.46 22.12
C ALA A 162 -11.15 -3.82 20.73
N LEU A 163 -9.92 -3.61 20.26
CA LEU A 163 -9.57 -3.04 18.94
C LEU A 163 -10.26 -3.80 17.79
N ARG A 164 -11.25 -3.19 17.12
CA ARG A 164 -11.91 -3.81 15.95
C ARG A 164 -11.29 -3.31 14.64
N PHE A 165 -10.62 -4.20 13.91
CA PHE A 165 -10.08 -4.01 12.57
C PHE A 165 -10.99 -4.70 11.55
N GLY A 166 -12.05 -4.05 11.08
CA GLY A 166 -13.02 -4.69 10.18
C GLY A 166 -13.63 -5.97 10.81
N PRO A 167 -13.67 -7.12 10.13
CA PRO A 167 -14.15 -8.36 10.72
C PRO A 167 -13.24 -8.90 11.84
N PHE A 168 -12.03 -8.36 12.02
CA PHE A 168 -11.07 -8.80 13.03
C PHE A 168 -11.26 -8.01 14.33
N ILE A 169 -11.38 -8.70 15.45
CA ILE A 169 -11.42 -8.08 16.78
C ILE A 169 -10.12 -8.49 17.49
N LEU A 170 -9.46 -7.53 18.13
CA LEU A 170 -8.23 -7.64 18.92
C LEU A 170 -8.53 -7.15 20.34
N SER A 171 -9.07 -8.04 21.16
CA SER A 171 -9.27 -7.84 22.59
C SER A 171 -8.02 -8.25 23.38
N THR A 172 -7.74 -7.58 24.50
CA THR A 172 -6.74 -8.02 25.48
C THR A 172 -7.01 -9.45 25.95
N ALA A 173 -8.29 -9.84 26.07
CA ALA A 173 -8.69 -11.21 26.36
C ALA A 173 -8.25 -12.18 25.24
N GLN A 174 -8.38 -11.80 23.97
CA GLN A 174 -7.96 -12.62 22.83
C GLN A 174 -6.44 -12.76 22.72
N ILE A 175 -5.67 -11.72 23.10
CA ILE A 175 -4.21 -11.81 23.24
C ILE A 175 -3.85 -12.79 24.37
N GLY A 176 -4.56 -12.71 25.51
CA GLY A 176 -4.43 -13.68 26.60
C GLY A 176 -4.74 -15.12 26.19
N VAL A 177 -5.80 -15.33 25.39
CA VAL A 177 -6.10 -16.63 24.77
C VAL A 177 -4.95 -17.10 23.88
N GLY A 178 -4.42 -16.21 23.03
CA GLY A 178 -3.29 -16.52 22.14
C GLY A 178 -2.01 -16.91 22.91
N MET A 179 -1.75 -16.24 24.05
CA MET A 179 -0.62 -16.59 24.93
C MET A 179 -0.82 -17.94 25.62
N MET A 180 -2.01 -18.21 26.16
CA MET A 180 -2.33 -19.50 26.78
C MET A 180 -2.31 -20.65 25.76
N ALA A 181 -2.84 -20.43 24.56
CA ALA A 181 -2.77 -21.39 23.46
C ALA A 181 -1.31 -21.72 23.12
N ASN A 182 -0.44 -20.71 22.98
CA ASN A 182 0.99 -20.93 22.74
C ASN A 182 1.67 -21.71 23.88
N LEU A 183 1.29 -21.49 25.15
CA LEU A 183 1.82 -22.24 26.29
C LEU A 183 1.41 -23.73 26.24
N ILE A 184 0.16 -24.02 25.86
CA ILE A 184 -0.36 -25.39 25.74
C ILE A 184 0.26 -26.13 24.54
N ILE A 185 0.50 -25.42 23.43
CA ILE A 185 1.10 -26.00 22.22
C ILE A 185 2.61 -26.23 22.39
N PHE A 186 3.27 -25.50 23.30
CA PHE A 186 4.72 -25.55 23.46
C PHE A 186 5.26 -26.95 23.80
N PRO A 187 4.76 -27.70 24.81
CA PRO A 187 5.26 -29.04 25.13
C PRO A 187 5.18 -30.06 23.97
N PRO A 188 4.03 -30.26 23.29
CA PRO A 188 3.95 -31.22 22.18
C PRO A 188 4.79 -30.78 20.98
N SER A 189 4.79 -29.49 20.63
CA SER A 189 5.60 -28.98 19.51
C SER A 189 7.10 -29.07 19.79
N PHE A 190 7.54 -28.74 21.01
CA PHE A 190 8.92 -28.91 21.44
C PHE A 190 9.36 -30.36 21.41
N LEU A 191 8.51 -31.28 21.91
CA LEU A 191 8.81 -32.71 21.91
C LEU A 191 9.01 -33.26 20.49
N ILE A 192 8.11 -32.92 19.56
CA ILE A 192 8.23 -33.34 18.15
C ILE A 192 9.54 -32.83 17.53
N VAL A 193 9.84 -31.54 17.73
CA VAL A 193 11.07 -30.93 17.20
C VAL A 193 12.32 -31.52 17.84
N PHE A 194 12.29 -31.78 19.15
CA PHE A 194 13.39 -32.39 19.89
C PHE A 194 13.69 -33.80 19.37
N LEU A 195 12.67 -34.63 19.17
CA LEU A 195 12.81 -35.98 18.65
C LEU A 195 13.43 -35.99 17.25
N PHE A 196 12.93 -35.15 16.33
CA PHE A 196 13.48 -35.07 14.97
C PHE A 196 14.90 -34.49 14.92
N ARG A 197 15.25 -33.55 15.80
CA ARG A 197 16.60 -32.94 15.83
C ARG A 197 17.64 -33.87 16.45
N LYS A 198 17.30 -34.59 17.52
CA LYS A 198 18.25 -35.41 18.28
C LYS A 198 18.36 -36.85 17.81
N SER A 199 17.47 -37.34 16.94
CA SER A 199 17.57 -38.68 16.36
C SER A 199 18.80 -38.85 15.44
N ARG A 200 19.58 -39.92 15.65
CA ARG A 200 20.74 -40.27 14.79
C ARG A 200 20.32 -40.91 13.46
N PRO A 201 21.09 -40.71 12.38
CA PRO A 201 20.90 -41.47 11.14
C PRO A 201 21.24 -42.96 11.34
N ARG A 202 20.51 -43.85 10.66
CA ARG A 202 20.70 -45.31 10.74
C ARG A 202 22.06 -45.77 10.19
N LYS A 203 22.63 -45.04 9.24
CA LYS A 203 23.97 -45.24 8.69
C LYS A 203 24.70 -43.92 8.73
N LEU A 204 25.96 -43.93 9.20
CA LEU A 204 26.86 -42.78 9.11
C LEU A 204 27.10 -42.46 7.63
N ARG A 205 27.33 -41.19 7.33
CA ARG A 205 27.73 -40.75 5.99
C ARG A 205 29.21 -41.08 5.80
N PRO A 206 29.65 -41.46 4.59
CA PRO A 206 31.08 -41.60 4.33
C PRO A 206 31.79 -40.27 4.62
N SER A 207 33.01 -40.34 5.14
CA SER A 207 33.82 -39.17 5.49
C SER A 207 33.88 -38.20 4.31
N ARG A 208 33.65 -36.91 4.57
CA ARG A 208 33.81 -35.86 3.54
C ARG A 208 35.22 -35.82 2.98
N ILE A 209 36.21 -36.19 3.78
CA ILE A 209 37.61 -36.22 3.37
C ILE A 209 37.78 -37.33 2.34
N ASP A 210 37.32 -38.54 2.66
CA ASP A 210 37.38 -39.70 1.75
C ASP A 210 36.58 -39.43 0.47
N ARG A 211 35.37 -38.87 0.58
CA ARG A 211 34.55 -38.52 -0.57
C ARG A 211 35.13 -37.38 -1.42
N ALA A 212 35.82 -36.43 -0.80
CA ALA A 212 36.52 -35.36 -1.53
C ALA A 212 37.70 -35.93 -2.33
N LEU A 213 38.42 -36.91 -1.75
CA LEU A 213 39.53 -37.63 -2.38
C LEU A 213 39.03 -38.52 -3.54
N ASP A 214 37.93 -39.27 -3.33
CA ASP A 214 37.31 -40.12 -4.38
C ASP A 214 36.85 -39.29 -5.59
N LEU A 215 36.27 -38.11 -5.33
CA LEU A 215 35.77 -37.22 -6.38
C LEU A 215 36.89 -36.51 -7.17
N ASP A 216 38.12 -36.49 -6.66
CA ASP A 216 39.30 -35.98 -7.39
C ASP A 216 39.91 -37.03 -8.33
N GLY A 217 39.33 -38.23 -8.41
CA GLY A 217 39.62 -39.22 -9.46
C GLY A 217 40.99 -39.89 -9.35
N ARG A 218 41.60 -39.94 -8.16
CA ARG A 218 42.91 -40.57 -7.95
C ARG A 218 42.73 -41.99 -7.39
N PRO A 219 43.28 -43.04 -8.05
CA PRO A 219 43.05 -44.42 -7.63
C PRO A 219 43.70 -44.72 -6.28
N GLN A 220 42.93 -45.32 -5.36
CA GLN A 220 43.48 -46.05 -4.23
C GLN A 220 44.15 -47.33 -4.76
N TYR A 221 45.47 -47.35 -4.85
CA TYR A 221 46.20 -48.61 -5.04
C TYR A 221 46.08 -49.45 -3.77
N ILE A 222 45.28 -50.52 -3.84
CA ILE A 222 45.20 -51.56 -2.83
C ILE A 222 46.45 -52.44 -3.00
N SER A 223 47.49 -52.17 -2.23
CA SER A 223 48.56 -53.14 -1.97
C SER A 223 48.07 -54.07 -0.86
N SER A 224 47.85 -55.33 -1.21
CA SER A 224 47.62 -56.45 -0.30
C SER A 224 48.78 -56.57 0.69
N GLY A 225 48.54 -56.14 1.94
CA GLY A 225 49.48 -56.28 3.05
C GLY A 225 49.03 -55.47 4.27
N GLY A 226 48.81 -56.17 5.39
CA GLY A 226 48.79 -55.66 6.76
C GLY A 226 47.78 -54.55 7.09
N VAL A 227 46.74 -54.89 7.85
CA VAL A 227 45.82 -53.92 8.47
C VAL A 227 46.53 -53.26 9.66
N GLU A 228 47.29 -52.20 9.43
CA GLU A 228 47.67 -51.27 10.50
C GLU A 228 46.57 -50.23 10.73
N GLN A 229 46.19 -50.09 11.99
CA GLN A 229 45.01 -49.37 12.45
C GLN A 229 45.17 -47.85 12.28
N SER A 230 44.28 -47.24 11.50
CA SER A 230 44.05 -45.79 11.47
C SER A 230 43.87 -45.23 12.88
N LYS A 231 44.65 -44.20 13.26
CA LYS A 231 44.52 -43.50 14.54
C LYS A 231 43.13 -42.83 14.59
N LYS A 232 42.22 -43.30 15.46
CA LYS A 232 40.91 -42.67 15.66
C LYS A 232 41.11 -41.27 16.25
N MET A 233 40.62 -40.25 15.57
CA MET A 233 40.58 -38.89 16.12
C MET A 233 39.59 -38.90 17.30
N ARG A 234 40.04 -38.63 18.53
CA ARG A 234 39.15 -38.59 19.71
C ARG A 234 38.19 -37.39 19.57
N ARG A 235 36.93 -37.65 19.22
CA ARG A 235 35.84 -36.66 19.23
C ARG A 235 35.00 -36.78 20.49
N LYS A 236 34.56 -35.65 21.03
CA LYS A 236 33.64 -35.57 22.18
C LYS A 236 32.24 -35.96 21.69
N LYS A 237 31.73 -37.13 22.08
CA LYS A 237 30.39 -37.60 21.64
C LYS A 237 29.29 -36.81 22.36
N ARG A 238 28.38 -36.18 21.62
CA ARG A 238 27.17 -35.56 22.20
C ARG A 238 26.06 -36.57 22.47
N PHE A 239 25.15 -36.14 23.35
CA PHE A 239 23.88 -36.81 23.60
C PHE A 239 22.97 -36.74 22.37
N SER A 240 22.45 -37.90 21.95
CA SER A 240 21.58 -38.05 20.78
C SER A 240 20.84 -39.38 20.84
N LEU A 241 19.63 -39.39 20.29
CA LEU A 241 18.68 -40.49 20.40
C LEU A 241 18.93 -41.58 19.33
N PRO A 242 18.56 -42.84 19.61
CA PRO A 242 18.54 -43.91 18.62
C PRO A 242 17.73 -43.58 17.36
N TRP A 243 18.07 -44.19 16.22
CA TRP A 243 17.47 -43.89 14.92
C TRP A 243 15.95 -44.16 14.84
N TRP A 244 15.43 -45.10 15.66
CA TRP A 244 14.02 -45.46 15.66
C TRP A 244 13.10 -44.37 16.27
N PHE A 245 13.63 -43.42 17.04
CA PHE A 245 12.86 -42.29 17.58
C PHE A 245 12.28 -41.38 16.48
N VAL A 246 12.80 -41.44 15.24
CA VAL A 246 12.19 -40.76 14.09
C VAL A 246 10.79 -41.30 13.79
N VAL A 247 10.57 -42.60 13.97
CA VAL A 247 9.26 -43.23 13.75
C VAL A 247 8.26 -42.74 14.79
N LEU A 248 8.70 -42.67 16.05
CA LEU A 248 7.89 -42.12 17.14
C LEU A 248 7.50 -40.66 16.88
N ALA A 249 8.42 -39.84 16.38
CA ALA A 249 8.15 -38.44 16.03
C ALA A 249 7.11 -38.32 14.91
N TRP A 250 7.18 -39.15 13.87
CA TRP A 250 6.18 -39.19 12.80
C TRP A 250 4.80 -39.63 13.28
N LEU A 251 4.75 -40.64 14.16
CA LEU A 251 3.50 -41.09 14.77
C LEU A 251 2.86 -39.95 15.58
N LEU A 252 3.66 -39.22 16.37
CA LEU A 252 3.18 -38.10 17.17
C LEU A 252 2.62 -36.96 16.28
N VAL A 253 3.30 -36.63 15.18
CA VAL A 253 2.81 -35.66 14.18
C VAL A 253 1.46 -36.06 13.62
N ILE A 254 1.30 -37.32 13.18
CA ILE A 254 0.05 -37.82 12.59
C ILE A 254 -1.07 -37.77 13.62
N VAL A 255 -0.81 -38.21 14.85
CA VAL A 255 -1.80 -38.20 15.95
C VAL A 255 -2.23 -36.76 16.26
N CYS A 256 -1.30 -35.82 16.42
CA CYS A 256 -1.64 -34.42 16.67
C CYS A 256 -2.51 -33.83 15.56
N ILE A 257 -2.15 -34.07 14.28
CA ILE A 257 -2.94 -33.55 13.15
C ILE A 257 -4.33 -34.19 13.12
N ALA A 258 -4.42 -35.52 13.24
CA ALA A 258 -5.69 -36.24 13.15
C ALA A 258 -6.67 -35.82 14.27
N VAL A 259 -6.18 -35.73 15.52
CA VAL A 259 -6.97 -35.28 16.67
C VAL A 259 -7.43 -33.84 16.46
N SER A 260 -6.53 -32.94 16.07
CA SER A 260 -6.89 -31.54 15.85
C SER A 260 -7.89 -31.34 14.72
N VAL A 261 -7.74 -32.05 13.59
CA VAL A 261 -8.68 -31.98 12.46
C VAL A 261 -10.08 -32.45 12.88
N PHE A 262 -10.17 -33.57 13.59
CA PHE A 262 -11.45 -34.11 14.06
C PHE A 262 -12.18 -33.11 14.97
N PHE A 263 -11.50 -32.56 15.97
CA PHE A 263 -12.13 -31.63 16.91
C PHE A 263 -12.44 -30.26 16.29
N VAL A 264 -11.58 -29.74 15.42
CA VAL A 264 -11.87 -28.48 14.70
C VAL A 264 -13.11 -28.63 13.81
N TRP A 265 -13.24 -29.77 13.12
CA TRP A 265 -14.45 -30.08 12.35
C TRP A 265 -15.70 -30.17 13.25
N ALA A 266 -15.61 -30.86 14.39
CA ALA A 266 -16.71 -30.96 15.35
C ALA A 266 -17.15 -29.60 15.91
N TYR A 267 -16.20 -28.74 16.32
CA TYR A 267 -16.48 -27.38 16.77
C TYR A 267 -17.07 -26.51 15.64
N GLY A 268 -16.60 -26.69 14.41
CA GLY A 268 -17.11 -25.98 13.23
C GLY A 268 -18.60 -26.24 12.99
N ILE A 269 -19.09 -27.46 13.22
CA ILE A 269 -20.51 -27.80 13.14
C ILE A 269 -21.31 -27.12 14.26
N GLN A 270 -20.74 -27.04 15.46
CA GLN A 270 -21.42 -26.48 16.64
C GLN A 270 -21.56 -24.94 16.62
N PHE A 271 -20.60 -24.23 16.01
CA PHE A 271 -20.52 -22.77 16.11
C PHE A 271 -21.53 -22.00 15.23
N GLY A 272 -21.95 -22.54 14.08
CA GLY A 272 -22.79 -21.80 13.13
C GLY A 272 -22.08 -20.61 12.47
N ASN A 273 -22.67 -20.01 11.43
CA ASN A 273 -21.95 -19.10 10.52
C ASN A 273 -21.31 -17.87 11.19
N GLU A 274 -22.05 -17.16 12.05
CA GLU A 274 -21.55 -15.92 12.64
C GLU A 274 -20.40 -16.14 13.64
N LYS A 275 -20.49 -17.19 14.47
CA LYS A 275 -19.43 -17.55 15.41
C LYS A 275 -18.23 -18.13 14.70
N THR A 276 -18.42 -18.92 13.64
CA THR A 276 -17.34 -19.48 12.83
C THR A 276 -16.55 -18.37 12.12
N CYS A 277 -17.21 -17.36 11.55
CA CYS A 277 -16.52 -16.20 10.96
C CYS A 277 -15.67 -15.46 12.00
N LYS A 278 -16.24 -15.16 13.17
CA LYS A 278 -15.52 -14.47 14.24
C LYS A 278 -14.37 -15.32 14.82
N TRP A 279 -14.54 -16.63 14.98
CA TRP A 279 -13.46 -17.55 15.37
C TRP A 279 -12.33 -17.62 14.33
N ALA A 280 -12.67 -17.69 13.05
CA ALA A 280 -11.68 -17.69 11.98
C ALA A 280 -10.86 -16.38 11.98
N THR A 281 -11.49 -15.24 12.28
CA THR A 281 -10.79 -13.97 12.40
C THR A 281 -9.85 -13.92 13.61
N SER A 282 -10.25 -14.46 14.77
CA SER A 282 -9.37 -14.54 15.96
C SER A 282 -8.22 -15.53 15.79
N LEU A 283 -8.43 -16.59 15.00
CA LEU A 283 -7.38 -17.52 14.63
C LEU A 283 -6.30 -16.81 13.81
N VAL A 284 -6.70 -16.11 12.75
CA VAL A 284 -5.76 -15.43 11.85
C VAL A 284 -4.93 -14.39 12.60
N THR A 285 -5.56 -13.57 13.45
CA THR A 285 -4.84 -12.55 14.24
C THR A 285 -3.87 -13.16 15.25
N SER A 286 -4.29 -14.19 16.00
CA SER A 286 -3.42 -14.87 16.97
C SER A 286 -2.22 -15.58 16.30
N PHE A 287 -2.44 -16.18 15.13
CA PHE A 287 -1.38 -16.83 14.35
C PHE A 287 -0.31 -15.83 13.90
N PHE A 288 -0.72 -14.73 13.26
CA PHE A 288 0.24 -13.73 12.75
C PHE A 288 0.96 -12.99 13.89
N SER A 289 0.27 -12.71 15.00
CA SER A 289 0.91 -12.14 16.20
C SER A 289 1.98 -13.09 16.77
N SER A 290 1.73 -14.39 16.78
CA SER A 290 2.69 -15.39 17.28
C SER A 290 3.95 -15.45 16.40
N VAL A 291 3.75 -15.56 15.08
CA VAL A 291 4.84 -15.73 14.10
C VAL A 291 5.68 -14.47 13.93
N LEU A 292 5.06 -13.27 13.91
CA LEU A 292 5.77 -12.03 13.61
C LEU A 292 6.35 -11.33 14.86
N ILE A 293 5.78 -11.56 16.05
CA ILE A 293 6.17 -10.84 17.27
C ILE A 293 6.80 -11.79 18.30
N VAL A 294 6.07 -12.83 18.71
CA VAL A 294 6.47 -13.68 19.85
C VAL A 294 7.69 -14.55 19.53
N GLU A 295 7.70 -15.21 18.38
CA GLU A 295 8.82 -16.09 17.98
C GLU A 295 10.15 -15.33 17.74
N PRO A 296 10.18 -14.19 17.02
CA PRO A 296 11.40 -13.39 16.86
C PRO A 296 11.93 -12.82 18.18
N LEU A 297 11.03 -12.33 19.05
CA LEU A 297 11.41 -11.81 20.37
C LEU A 297 12.09 -12.88 21.22
N LYS A 298 11.54 -14.10 21.24
CA LYS A 298 12.14 -15.25 21.95
C LYS A 298 13.56 -15.56 21.45
N ILE A 299 13.76 -15.54 20.13
CA ILE A 299 15.06 -15.86 19.52
C ILE A 299 16.08 -14.78 19.83
N LEU A 300 15.67 -13.51 19.77
CA LEU A 300 16.52 -12.38 20.12
C LEU A 300 16.93 -12.41 21.60
N LEU A 301 16.00 -12.74 22.50
CA LEU A 301 16.27 -12.94 23.92
C LEU A 301 17.24 -14.11 24.16
N MET A 302 17.03 -15.26 23.52
CA MET A 302 17.94 -16.41 23.65
C MET A 302 19.33 -16.09 23.10
N ALA A 303 19.43 -15.43 21.95
CA ALA A 303 20.71 -15.02 21.36
C ALA A 303 21.44 -14.00 22.25
N LEU A 304 20.73 -13.05 22.87
CA LEU A 304 21.29 -12.12 23.85
C LEU A 304 21.80 -12.86 25.10
N LEU A 305 21.03 -13.80 25.65
CA LEU A 305 21.43 -14.59 26.81
C LEU A 305 22.71 -15.40 26.54
N PHE A 306 22.78 -16.11 25.40
CA PHE A 306 23.96 -16.91 25.07
C PHE A 306 25.18 -16.06 24.70
N SER A 307 24.99 -14.91 24.05
CA SER A 307 26.10 -14.04 23.66
C SER A 307 26.66 -13.22 24.83
N CYS A 308 25.79 -12.62 25.65
CA CYS A 308 26.21 -11.72 26.73
C CYS A 308 26.60 -12.46 28.01
N ILE A 309 25.85 -13.52 28.38
CA ILE A 309 25.99 -14.17 29.70
C ILE A 309 26.89 -15.40 29.60
N PHE A 310 26.56 -16.34 28.70
CA PHE A 310 27.25 -17.63 28.66
C PHE A 310 28.56 -17.59 27.86
N LYS A 311 28.75 -16.63 26.94
CA LYS A 311 29.91 -16.51 26.03
C LYS A 311 30.35 -17.87 25.46
N VAL A 312 29.38 -18.73 25.17
CA VAL A 312 29.63 -20.10 24.70
C VAL A 312 30.02 -20.02 23.24
N GLU A 313 31.22 -20.53 22.94
CA GLU A 313 31.70 -20.65 21.58
C GLU A 313 30.69 -21.46 20.74
N PRO A 314 30.42 -21.04 19.49
CA PRO A 314 29.52 -21.77 18.61
C PRO A 314 30.09 -23.17 18.39
N SER A 315 29.48 -24.14 19.06
CA SER A 315 29.99 -25.50 19.07
C SER A 315 29.96 -26.12 17.67
N ASP A 316 30.98 -26.95 17.36
CA ASP A 316 31.20 -27.61 16.06
C ASP A 316 29.90 -28.21 15.46
N ASP A 317 29.81 -28.15 14.12
CA ASP A 317 28.68 -28.59 13.29
C ASP A 317 28.21 -30.01 13.69
N ASP A 318 26.92 -30.20 14.00
CA ASP A 318 26.34 -31.53 14.32
C ASP A 318 26.57 -32.56 13.17
N ALA A 319 26.92 -32.07 11.98
CA ALA A 319 27.20 -32.86 10.81
C ALA A 319 28.56 -33.57 10.84
N ASP A 320 29.49 -33.18 11.72
CA ASP A 320 30.79 -33.84 11.88
C ASP A 320 30.65 -35.17 12.65
N GLU A 321 29.64 -35.31 13.52
CA GLU A 321 29.34 -36.53 14.26
C GLU A 321 28.62 -37.60 13.42
N ASP A 322 27.96 -37.18 12.34
CA ASP A 322 27.20 -38.06 11.44
C ASP A 322 28.06 -38.67 10.33
N GLU A 323 29.38 -38.45 10.36
CA GLU A 323 30.35 -38.91 9.36
C GLU A 323 31.25 -39.99 9.93
N GLU A 324 31.60 -40.97 9.09
CA GLU A 324 32.66 -41.92 9.38
C GLU A 324 33.99 -41.17 9.56
N ASP A 325 34.87 -41.70 10.41
CA ASP A 325 36.22 -41.17 10.56
C ASP A 325 36.98 -41.32 9.23
N PRO A 326 37.74 -40.30 8.79
CA PRO A 326 38.53 -40.38 7.56
C PRO A 326 39.56 -41.51 7.64
N ARG A 327 39.71 -42.29 6.56
CA ARG A 327 40.71 -43.37 6.48
C ARG A 327 42.04 -42.81 6.01
N LEU A 328 42.86 -42.31 6.93
CA LEU A 328 44.19 -41.77 6.62
C LEU A 328 45.29 -42.72 7.12
N ARG A 329 46.19 -43.17 6.23
CA ARG A 329 47.44 -43.86 6.61
C ARG A 329 48.54 -42.83 6.96
N TYR A 330 49.47 -43.21 7.83
CA TYR A 330 50.43 -42.30 8.47
C TYR A 330 51.51 -41.76 7.49
N ASP A 331 51.72 -42.40 6.33
CA ASP A 331 53.00 -42.25 5.60
C ASP A 331 52.92 -41.93 4.09
N GLN A 332 51.79 -41.45 3.55
CA GLN A 332 51.79 -41.00 2.15
C GLN A 332 52.16 -39.52 2.04
N GLU A 333 53.40 -39.22 1.66
CA GLU A 333 53.74 -37.98 0.97
C GLU A 333 52.97 -37.93 -0.36
N TRP A 334 51.86 -37.18 -0.36
CA TRP A 334 51.06 -36.96 -1.56
C TRP A 334 51.80 -36.02 -2.50
N ILE A 335 52.63 -36.56 -3.40
CA ILE A 335 53.20 -35.80 -4.52
C ILE A 335 52.07 -35.55 -5.52
N PRO A 336 51.63 -34.30 -5.77
CA PRO A 336 50.67 -34.05 -6.81
C PRO A 336 51.36 -34.23 -8.18
N GLU A 337 50.90 -35.18 -8.99
CA GLU A 337 51.14 -35.10 -10.43
C GLU A 337 50.66 -33.74 -10.92
N ARG A 338 51.57 -33.02 -11.59
CA ARG A 338 51.31 -31.71 -12.20
C ARG A 338 50.18 -31.89 -13.22
N ARG A 339 48.95 -31.57 -12.84
CA ARG A 339 47.99 -31.08 -13.82
C ARG A 339 48.45 -29.69 -14.22
N ASN A 340 48.96 -29.58 -15.44
CA ASN A 340 49.07 -28.32 -16.15
C ASN A 340 47.65 -27.74 -16.32
N GLU A 341 47.15 -27.06 -15.30
CA GLU A 341 46.04 -26.13 -15.44
C GLU A 341 46.65 -24.73 -15.29
N GLY A 342 47.16 -24.22 -16.41
CA GLY A 342 47.63 -22.85 -16.56
C GLY A 342 46.48 -21.84 -16.52
N VAL A 343 45.66 -21.85 -15.46
CA VAL A 343 44.78 -20.72 -15.15
C VAL A 343 45.49 -19.91 -14.08
N GLY A 344 46.40 -19.05 -14.54
CA GLY A 344 47.05 -18.07 -13.70
C GLY A 344 46.01 -17.18 -12.99
N TYR A 345 46.39 -16.68 -11.82
CA TYR A 345 45.71 -15.58 -11.14
C TYR A 345 45.45 -14.44 -12.13
N ARG A 346 44.21 -14.28 -12.60
CA ARG A 346 43.77 -13.05 -13.27
C ARG A 346 42.65 -12.46 -12.41
N PRO A 347 42.94 -11.45 -11.57
CA PRO A 347 41.87 -10.66 -10.98
C PRO A 347 41.03 -10.12 -12.14
N MET A 348 39.70 -10.10 -11.96
CA MET A 348 38.79 -9.69 -13.02
C MET A 348 39.19 -8.30 -13.55
N ASN A 349 39.22 -8.15 -14.88
CA ASN A 349 39.67 -6.91 -15.52
C ASN A 349 38.85 -5.73 -14.97
N GLN A 350 39.50 -4.60 -14.64
CA GLN A 350 38.85 -3.47 -13.96
C GLN A 350 37.66 -2.92 -14.76
N THR A 351 37.74 -2.95 -16.10
CA THR A 351 36.66 -2.51 -17.00
C THR A 351 35.45 -3.44 -16.96
N ALA A 352 35.66 -4.75 -16.87
CA ALA A 352 34.58 -5.72 -16.70
C ALA A 352 33.93 -5.58 -15.31
N LEU A 353 34.73 -5.32 -14.28
CA LEU A 353 34.22 -5.06 -12.92
C LEU A 353 33.36 -3.78 -12.88
N GLN A 354 33.77 -2.74 -13.61
CA GLN A 354 32.99 -1.50 -13.76
C GLN A 354 31.67 -1.73 -14.50
N ALA A 355 31.66 -2.46 -15.62
CA ALA A 355 30.43 -2.78 -16.34
C ALA A 355 29.45 -3.62 -15.48
N ILE A 356 29.96 -4.57 -14.70
CA ILE A 356 29.16 -5.33 -13.74
C ILE A 356 28.62 -4.38 -12.66
N ARG A 357 29.45 -3.47 -12.14
CA ARG A 357 29.06 -2.47 -11.14
C ARG A 357 27.95 -1.56 -11.64
N GLU A 358 28.02 -1.08 -12.88
CA GLU A 358 26.99 -0.24 -13.50
C GLU A 358 25.64 -0.97 -13.59
N LYS A 359 25.65 -2.23 -14.04
CA LYS A 359 24.46 -3.07 -14.09
C LYS A 359 23.87 -3.30 -12.70
N ARG A 360 24.73 -3.50 -11.68
CA ARG A 360 24.27 -3.64 -10.30
C ARG A 360 23.73 -2.36 -9.71
N LEU A 361 24.35 -1.21 -9.98
CA LEU A 361 23.85 0.11 -9.60
C LEU A 361 22.48 0.40 -10.21
N GLN A 362 22.18 -0.12 -11.40
CA GLN A 362 20.83 -0.08 -11.97
C GLN A 362 19.87 -0.93 -11.13
N GLU A 363 20.23 -2.17 -10.74
CA GLU A 363 19.40 -3.01 -9.86
C GLU A 363 19.13 -2.38 -8.49
N VAL A 364 20.13 -1.74 -7.88
CA VAL A 364 19.98 -1.04 -6.60
C VAL A 364 19.02 0.14 -6.75
N ARG A 365 19.19 0.97 -7.80
CA ARG A 365 18.26 2.07 -8.12
C ARG A 365 16.84 1.57 -8.33
N MET A 366 16.66 0.43 -9.01
CA MET A 366 15.33 -0.19 -9.16
C MET A 366 14.71 -0.57 -7.82
N TRP A 367 15.50 -1.10 -6.88
CA TRP A 367 15.02 -1.42 -5.53
C TRP A 367 14.67 -0.18 -4.69
N GLU A 368 15.43 0.89 -4.80
CA GLU A 368 15.08 2.17 -4.17
C GLU A 368 13.74 2.68 -4.68
N ILE A 369 13.54 2.65 -6.00
CA ILE A 369 12.26 2.98 -6.63
C ILE A 369 11.12 2.09 -6.11
N ILE A 370 11.33 0.77 -6.00
CA ILE A 370 10.31 -0.15 -5.47
C ILE A 370 9.95 0.17 -4.01
N LYS A 371 10.94 0.53 -3.18
CA LYS A 371 10.69 0.95 -1.80
C LYS A 371 9.87 2.24 -1.74
N GLU A 372 10.19 3.22 -2.58
CA GLU A 372 9.38 4.44 -2.70
C GLU A 372 7.94 4.11 -3.10
N ILE A 373 7.74 3.26 -4.11
CA ILE A 373 6.40 2.82 -4.55
C ILE A 373 5.64 2.17 -3.39
N ALA A 374 6.27 1.25 -2.67
CA ALA A 374 5.65 0.58 -1.53
C ALA A 374 5.26 1.56 -0.41
N LEU A 375 6.12 2.55 -0.13
CA LEU A 375 5.84 3.60 0.85
C LEU A 375 4.66 4.49 0.42
N TYR A 376 4.61 4.89 -0.86
CA TYR A 376 3.48 5.65 -1.40
C TYR A 376 2.16 4.87 -1.38
N ILE A 377 2.17 3.57 -1.71
CA ILE A 377 0.98 2.71 -1.61
C ILE A 377 0.48 2.64 -0.16
N PHE A 378 1.40 2.52 0.80
CA PHE A 378 1.05 2.47 2.21
C PHE A 378 0.49 3.82 2.70
N TYR A 379 1.09 4.94 2.30
CA TYR A 379 0.54 6.28 2.55
C TYR A 379 -0.87 6.46 1.96
N LEU A 380 -1.08 6.04 0.71
CA LEU A 380 -2.37 6.13 0.03
C LEU A 380 -3.42 5.26 0.74
N TRP A 381 -3.02 4.07 1.21
CA TRP A 381 -3.89 3.21 2.03
C TRP A 381 -4.30 3.90 3.35
N VAL A 382 -3.37 4.57 4.05
CA VAL A 382 -3.69 5.34 5.26
C VAL A 382 -4.66 6.49 4.96
N ILE A 383 -4.44 7.26 3.90
CA ILE A 383 -5.35 8.34 3.51
C ILE A 383 -6.74 7.83 3.17
N LEU A 384 -6.85 6.73 2.42
CA LEU A 384 -8.14 6.14 2.08
C LEU A 384 -8.91 5.69 3.34
N ILE A 385 -8.20 5.12 4.32
CA ILE A 385 -8.80 4.76 5.61
C ILE A 385 -9.27 6.01 6.36
N LEU A 386 -8.47 7.07 6.40
CA LEU A 386 -8.87 8.32 7.07
C LEU A 386 -10.05 8.99 6.39
N SER A 387 -10.05 9.03 5.06
CA SER A 387 -11.16 9.58 4.27
C SER A 387 -12.46 8.80 4.48
N TYR A 388 -12.39 7.48 4.58
CA TYR A 388 -13.56 6.64 4.87
C TYR A 388 -13.98 6.74 6.34
N GLY A 389 -13.02 6.68 7.28
CA GLY A 389 -13.27 6.67 8.72
C GLY A 389 -13.85 7.98 9.26
N ASN A 390 -13.52 9.12 8.65
CA ASN A 390 -14.06 10.43 9.05
C ASN A 390 -15.50 10.67 8.55
N ARG A 391 -16.07 9.79 7.70
CA ARG A 391 -17.46 9.92 7.22
C ARG A 391 -18.32 8.81 7.80
N ASN A 392 -19.36 9.19 8.53
CA ASN A 392 -20.35 8.23 9.02
C ASN A 392 -21.44 8.02 7.95
N PRO A 393 -21.67 6.80 7.45
CA PRO A 393 -22.71 6.54 6.44
C PRO A 393 -24.12 6.86 6.95
N ASN A 394 -24.35 6.81 8.27
CA ASN A 394 -25.65 7.12 8.87
C ASN A 394 -26.01 8.61 8.79
N ALA A 395 -25.06 9.49 8.48
CA ALA A 395 -25.34 10.91 8.28
C ALA A 395 -26.28 11.16 7.10
N PHE A 396 -26.20 10.33 6.04
CA PHE A 396 -27.14 10.41 4.91
C PHE A 396 -28.57 10.07 5.33
N TYR A 397 -28.75 8.97 6.06
CA TYR A 397 -30.07 8.55 6.54
C TYR A 397 -30.66 9.51 7.57
N LEU A 398 -29.81 10.12 8.41
CA LEU A 398 -30.24 11.15 9.34
C LEU A 398 -30.77 12.39 8.59
N LYS A 399 -30.06 12.82 7.54
CA LYS A 399 -30.51 13.91 6.68
C LYS A 399 -31.83 13.58 5.99
N ASP A 400 -31.95 12.39 5.38
CA ASP A 400 -33.17 11.96 4.70
C ASP A 400 -34.36 11.88 5.65
N ALA A 401 -34.14 11.42 6.89
CA ALA A 401 -35.16 11.44 7.93
C ALA A 401 -35.63 12.87 8.26
N PHE A 402 -34.72 13.85 8.37
CA PHE A 402 -35.10 15.24 8.58
C PHE A 402 -35.79 15.88 7.37
N ASP A 403 -35.35 15.57 6.15
CA ASP A 403 -36.00 16.03 4.92
C ASP A 403 -37.46 15.53 4.86
N ASN A 404 -37.69 14.26 5.18
CA ASN A 404 -39.04 13.68 5.21
C ASN A 404 -39.88 14.21 6.39
N ALA A 405 -39.29 14.47 7.56
CA ALA A 405 -40.01 14.96 8.73
C ALA A 405 -40.42 16.44 8.60
N PHE A 406 -39.53 17.32 8.12
CA PHE A 406 -39.76 18.77 8.13
C PHE A 406 -40.15 19.36 6.76
N LEU A 407 -39.76 18.73 5.65
CA LEU A 407 -39.95 19.31 4.31
C LEU A 407 -40.99 18.58 3.46
N ARG A 408 -41.06 17.24 3.53
CA ARG A 408 -41.85 16.39 2.62
C ARG A 408 -42.71 15.38 3.38
N ILE A 409 -43.79 15.87 3.95
CA ILE A 409 -44.66 15.10 4.86
C ILE A 409 -45.68 14.27 4.06
N GLY A 410 -45.74 14.46 2.75
CA GLY A 410 -46.65 13.76 1.84
C GLY A 410 -48.03 14.40 1.76
N ASN A 411 -48.28 15.49 2.48
CA ASN A 411 -49.44 16.35 2.29
C ASN A 411 -49.04 17.59 1.45
N PRO A 412 -49.50 17.69 0.19
CA PRO A 412 -49.14 18.77 -0.72
C PRO A 412 -49.39 20.18 -0.19
N ASP A 413 -50.38 20.35 0.71
CA ASP A 413 -50.83 21.65 1.21
C ASP A 413 -49.94 22.20 2.34
N VAL A 414 -49.05 21.37 2.90
CA VAL A 414 -48.18 21.73 4.04
C VAL A 414 -46.70 21.47 3.75
N ASP A 415 -46.35 21.07 2.52
CA ASP A 415 -44.97 20.82 2.12
C ASP A 415 -44.16 22.13 2.09
N PHE A 416 -43.03 22.16 2.81
CA PHE A 416 -42.18 23.35 2.91
C PHE A 416 -41.66 23.83 1.54
N THR A 417 -41.41 22.89 0.63
CA THR A 417 -40.89 23.17 -0.72
C THR A 417 -41.85 23.99 -1.59
N LYS A 418 -43.13 24.05 -1.23
CA LYS A 418 -44.19 24.79 -1.95
C LYS A 418 -44.64 26.06 -1.23
N VAL A 419 -43.96 26.46 -0.16
CA VAL A 419 -44.27 27.69 0.58
C VAL A 419 -43.96 28.91 -0.29
N VAL A 420 -45.01 29.66 -0.65
CA VAL A 420 -44.89 30.89 -1.46
C VAL A 420 -45.38 32.11 -0.69
N THR A 421 -46.39 31.97 0.18
CA THR A 421 -46.98 33.08 0.93
C THR A 421 -46.67 33.02 2.43
N THR A 422 -46.81 34.16 3.10
CA THR A 422 -46.63 34.26 4.56
C THR A 422 -47.60 33.36 5.34
N SER A 423 -48.84 33.22 4.86
CA SER A 423 -49.82 32.31 5.47
C SER A 423 -49.39 30.85 5.36
N ASP A 424 -48.81 30.44 4.23
CA ASP A 424 -48.32 29.06 4.04
C ASP A 424 -47.19 28.78 5.03
N TYR A 425 -46.27 29.73 5.23
CA TYR A 425 -45.19 29.60 6.19
C TYR A 425 -45.69 29.49 7.63
N TRP A 426 -46.65 30.31 8.04
CA TRP A 426 -47.25 30.22 9.37
C TRP A 426 -48.02 28.91 9.58
N SER A 427 -48.72 28.42 8.54
CA SER A 427 -49.39 27.11 8.56
C SER A 427 -48.39 25.97 8.74
N TRP A 428 -47.28 26.00 7.99
CA TRP A 428 -46.18 25.05 8.14
C TRP A 428 -45.54 25.11 9.54
N LEU A 429 -45.30 26.31 10.07
CA LEU A 429 -44.69 26.49 11.39
C LEU A 429 -45.58 25.95 12.52
N ASN A 430 -46.88 26.28 12.51
CA ASN A 430 -47.83 25.87 13.55
C ASN A 430 -48.28 24.40 13.44
N GLY A 431 -48.29 23.84 12.24
CA GLY A 431 -48.57 22.41 12.01
C GLY A 431 -47.31 21.57 12.16
N VAL A 432 -46.47 21.59 11.13
CA VAL A 432 -45.32 20.70 11.00
C VAL A 432 -44.28 20.90 12.09
N VAL A 433 -43.80 22.13 12.25
CA VAL A 433 -42.64 22.37 13.12
C VAL A 433 -43.00 22.11 14.57
N MET A 434 -44.17 22.57 15.03
CA MET A 434 -44.62 22.30 16.39
C MET A 434 -44.81 20.80 16.66
N ASP A 435 -45.40 20.07 15.71
CA ASP A 435 -45.65 18.64 15.87
C ASP A 435 -44.35 17.83 15.86
N GLN A 436 -43.37 18.20 15.03
CA GLN A 436 -42.12 17.44 14.84
C GLN A 436 -40.98 17.84 15.78
N LEU A 437 -40.92 19.10 16.23
CA LEU A 437 -39.82 19.61 17.08
C LEU A 437 -39.83 18.97 18.48
N ARG A 438 -40.96 18.38 18.89
CA ARG A 438 -41.13 17.72 20.19
C ARG A 438 -41.94 16.44 20.08
N ALA A 439 -41.61 15.47 20.93
CA ALA A 439 -42.35 14.22 21.03
C ALA A 439 -43.83 14.45 21.37
N GLN A 440 -44.71 13.97 20.48
CA GLN A 440 -46.15 14.01 20.70
C GLN A 440 -46.62 12.91 21.67
N ASN A 441 -47.87 13.05 22.12
CA ASN A 441 -48.52 12.02 22.93
C ASN A 441 -48.56 10.68 22.17
N TRP A 442 -48.59 9.60 22.93
CA TRP A 442 -48.72 8.26 22.38
C TRP A 442 -50.08 8.09 21.67
N TYR A 443 -50.19 7.06 20.83
CA TYR A 443 -51.43 6.72 20.12
C TYR A 443 -52.64 6.48 21.05
N ASN A 444 -52.38 6.16 22.32
CA ASN A 444 -53.36 5.95 23.37
C ASN A 444 -53.66 7.23 24.19
N GLY A 445 -53.07 8.37 23.83
CA GLY A 445 -53.24 9.65 24.51
C GLY A 445 -52.32 9.87 25.72
N ASP A 446 -51.48 8.89 26.08
CA ASP A 446 -50.56 9.04 27.20
C ASP A 446 -49.43 10.03 26.89
N ALA A 447 -49.00 10.78 27.90
CA ALA A 447 -47.88 11.69 27.77
C ALA A 447 -46.56 10.94 27.49
N PRO A 448 -45.63 11.50 26.69
CA PRO A 448 -44.35 10.87 26.36
C PRO A 448 -43.34 11.06 27.49
N TRP A 449 -43.56 10.38 28.62
CA TRP A 449 -42.69 10.43 29.81
C TRP A 449 -41.25 10.04 29.45
N GLY A 450 -40.29 10.90 29.82
CA GLY A 450 -38.87 10.72 29.49
C GLY A 450 -38.45 11.18 28.09
N PHE A 451 -39.39 11.47 27.19
CA PHE A 451 -39.12 11.86 25.79
C PHE A 451 -39.42 13.33 25.48
N LYS A 452 -39.78 14.16 26.48
CA LYS A 452 -40.11 15.58 26.29
C LYS A 452 -39.03 16.43 25.61
N GLY A 453 -37.76 16.00 25.68
CA GLY A 453 -36.62 16.65 25.02
C GLY A 453 -36.20 15.99 23.70
N PHE A 454 -37.00 15.08 23.17
CA PHE A 454 -36.77 14.42 21.89
C PHE A 454 -37.70 15.00 20.83
N LEU A 455 -37.30 14.86 19.56
CA LEU A 455 -38.19 15.07 18.43
C LEU A 455 -39.31 14.01 18.41
N ASP A 456 -40.29 14.18 17.55
CA ASP A 456 -41.39 13.21 17.39
C ASP A 456 -40.94 11.81 16.93
N ASP A 457 -39.76 11.71 16.35
CA ASP A 457 -39.11 10.42 16.05
C ASP A 457 -38.71 9.61 17.29
N ARG A 458 -38.70 10.23 18.49
CA ARG A 458 -38.32 9.64 19.80
C ARG A 458 -36.89 9.08 19.85
N VAL A 459 -36.05 9.40 18.88
CA VAL A 459 -34.66 8.93 18.79
C VAL A 459 -33.69 10.11 18.87
N ASN A 460 -33.99 11.19 18.16
CA ASN A 460 -33.14 12.38 18.13
C ASN A 460 -33.49 13.29 19.31
N ARG A 461 -32.52 13.53 20.19
CA ARG A 461 -32.67 14.45 21.31
C ARG A 461 -32.41 15.88 20.85
N LEU A 462 -33.31 16.81 21.15
CA LEU A 462 -33.09 18.24 20.94
C LEU A 462 -32.05 18.75 21.94
N LEU A 463 -31.05 19.49 21.45
CA LEU A 463 -30.03 20.15 22.27
C LEU A 463 -30.46 21.60 22.50
N GLY A 464 -30.81 21.93 23.74
CA GLY A 464 -31.34 23.23 24.11
C GLY A 464 -32.77 23.41 23.61
N TYR A 465 -32.96 24.34 22.67
CA TYR A 465 -34.23 24.70 22.08
C TYR A 465 -34.03 25.23 20.65
N GLY A 466 -35.09 25.26 19.84
CA GLY A 466 -35.04 25.89 18.52
C GLY A 466 -35.15 27.41 18.60
N THR A 467 -34.57 28.12 17.65
CA THR A 467 -34.64 29.58 17.55
C THR A 467 -35.21 30.00 16.20
N LEU A 468 -36.08 31.01 16.22
CA LEU A 468 -36.53 31.72 15.03
C LEU A 468 -35.77 33.04 14.95
N ARG A 469 -34.97 33.19 13.91
CA ARG A 469 -34.18 34.41 13.66
C ARG A 469 -34.70 35.11 12.42
N GLN A 470 -34.87 36.42 12.49
CA GLN A 470 -35.36 37.25 11.41
C GLN A 470 -34.36 38.35 11.05
N VAL A 471 -34.19 38.57 9.75
CA VAL A 471 -33.41 39.67 9.19
C VAL A 471 -34.34 40.64 8.47
N ARG A 472 -34.21 41.93 8.80
CA ARG A 472 -35.03 43.03 8.26
C ARG A 472 -34.15 44.13 7.66
N VAL A 473 -34.71 44.87 6.71
CA VAL A 473 -34.02 46.02 6.05
C VAL A 473 -33.94 47.24 6.97
N ARG A 474 -35.01 47.56 7.72
CA ARG A 474 -35.03 48.70 8.65
C ARG A 474 -34.68 48.23 10.06
N PRO A 475 -33.55 48.70 10.65
CA PRO A 475 -33.30 48.50 12.06
C PRO A 475 -34.29 49.35 12.89
N GLN A 476 -34.54 48.94 14.15
CA GLN A 476 -35.23 49.70 15.22
C GLN A 476 -36.73 49.45 15.52
N THR A 477 -37.35 48.35 15.08
CA THR A 477 -38.72 47.99 15.54
C THR A 477 -38.76 46.97 16.69
N CYS A 478 -37.66 46.26 16.93
CA CYS A 478 -37.54 45.22 17.97
C CYS A 478 -36.10 45.22 18.53
N LEU A 479 -35.83 44.43 19.58
CA LEU A 479 -34.49 44.26 20.15
C LEU A 479 -33.63 43.44 19.18
N TYR A 480 -32.59 44.06 18.63
CA TYR A 480 -31.67 43.43 17.69
C TYR A 480 -30.51 42.78 18.45
N THR A 481 -30.24 41.51 18.18
CA THR A 481 -29.11 40.78 18.78
C THR A 481 -27.96 40.73 17.79
N ASP A 482 -26.77 41.10 18.25
CA ASP A 482 -25.55 41.11 17.45
C ASP A 482 -25.03 39.70 17.16
N ALA A 483 -24.37 39.53 16.01
CA ALA A 483 -23.81 38.25 15.59
C ALA A 483 -22.77 37.67 16.57
N SER A 484 -21.99 38.54 17.23
CA SER A 484 -20.99 38.14 18.21
C SER A 484 -21.60 37.58 19.49
N GLU A 485 -22.77 38.08 19.89
CA GLU A 485 -23.50 37.62 21.07
C GLU A 485 -24.12 36.24 20.82
N MET A 486 -24.65 36.00 19.62
CA MET A 486 -25.18 34.70 19.20
C MET A 486 -24.12 33.68 18.77
N GLY A 487 -22.88 34.12 18.53
CA GLY A 487 -21.81 33.28 17.99
C GLY A 487 -22.13 32.70 16.60
N THR A 488 -22.97 33.38 15.81
CA THR A 488 -23.43 32.95 14.48
C THR A 488 -22.54 33.50 13.37
N LEU A 489 -22.43 32.76 12.27
CA LEU A 489 -21.69 33.15 11.08
C LEU A 489 -22.63 33.68 10.00
N PRO A 490 -22.16 34.56 9.08
CA PRO A 490 -22.94 34.95 7.91
C PRO A 490 -23.41 33.73 7.10
N ILE A 491 -24.64 33.77 6.61
CA ILE A 491 -25.30 32.67 5.90
C ILE A 491 -25.55 33.10 4.46
N VAL A 492 -25.08 32.28 3.53
CA VAL A 492 -25.34 32.44 2.09
C VAL A 492 -26.68 31.77 1.77
N GLY A 493 -27.66 32.56 1.34
CA GLY A 493 -28.94 32.09 0.79
C GLY A 493 -28.91 31.98 -0.73
N ASN A 494 -30.07 31.69 -1.35
CA ASN A 494 -30.20 31.64 -2.81
C ASN A 494 -30.26 33.04 -3.43
N LEU A 495 -30.75 34.04 -2.69
CA LEU A 495 -30.91 35.42 -3.16
C LEU A 495 -29.79 36.34 -2.70
N ASP A 496 -29.39 36.24 -1.42
CA ASP A 496 -28.39 37.15 -0.83
C ASP A 496 -27.58 36.50 0.31
N VAL A 497 -26.58 37.22 0.83
CA VAL A 497 -25.79 36.84 2.02
C VAL A 497 -26.29 37.60 3.23
N TYR A 498 -26.76 36.88 4.23
CA TYR A 498 -27.31 37.44 5.47
C TYR A 498 -26.28 37.43 6.59
N SER A 499 -26.24 38.50 7.39
CA SER A 499 -25.40 38.55 8.59
C SER A 499 -25.90 37.55 9.66
N GLY A 500 -25.02 37.17 10.59
CA GLY A 500 -25.37 36.27 11.69
C GLY A 500 -26.33 36.88 12.73
N GLY A 501 -26.39 38.22 12.78
CA GLY A 501 -27.26 38.98 13.69
C GLY A 501 -28.73 38.95 13.26
N GLY A 502 -29.62 39.39 14.14
CA GLY A 502 -31.05 39.47 13.80
C GLY A 502 -31.96 39.64 15.00
N TYR A 503 -33.26 39.58 14.72
CA TYR A 503 -34.32 39.53 15.71
C TYR A 503 -34.61 38.08 16.04
N VAL A 504 -34.37 37.66 17.28
CA VAL A 504 -34.44 36.25 17.66
C VAL A 504 -35.59 36.00 18.63
N VAL A 505 -36.32 34.92 18.38
CA VAL A 505 -37.33 34.36 19.26
C VAL A 505 -36.91 32.94 19.65
N GLU A 506 -36.85 32.69 20.95
CA GLU A 506 -36.50 31.39 21.51
C GLU A 506 -37.75 30.50 21.65
N LEU A 507 -37.74 29.30 21.06
CA LEU A 507 -38.80 28.29 21.18
C LEU A 507 -38.60 27.43 22.44
N LYS A 508 -38.44 28.11 23.59
CA LYS A 508 -38.26 27.53 24.91
C LYS A 508 -39.59 27.50 25.68
N GLY A 509 -39.84 26.44 26.44
CA GLY A 509 -41.06 26.31 27.27
C GLY A 509 -41.87 25.05 26.98
N LEU A 510 -43.14 25.03 27.35
CA LEU A 510 -44.12 24.00 26.96
C LEU A 510 -44.62 24.24 25.53
N GLU A 511 -45.12 23.21 24.85
CA GLU A 511 -45.62 23.35 23.48
C GLU A 511 -46.77 24.37 23.38
N SER A 512 -47.70 24.37 24.33
CA SER A 512 -48.80 25.34 24.38
C SER A 512 -48.30 26.78 24.48
N GLU A 513 -47.28 27.02 25.31
CA GLU A 513 -46.67 28.35 25.49
C GLU A 513 -45.98 28.81 24.20
N ILE A 514 -45.34 27.90 23.48
CA ILE A 514 -44.70 28.21 22.19
C ILE A 514 -45.77 28.53 21.14
N ARG A 515 -46.84 27.73 21.05
CA ARG A 515 -47.97 28.00 20.14
C ARG A 515 -48.61 29.37 20.44
N ASP A 516 -48.83 29.71 21.71
CA ASP A 516 -49.36 31.02 22.11
C ASP A 516 -48.42 32.18 21.70
N ARG A 517 -47.10 32.00 21.85
CA ARG A 517 -46.11 32.98 21.36
C ARG A 517 -46.14 33.11 19.84
N LEU A 518 -46.24 32.01 19.09
CA LEU A 518 -46.32 32.05 17.63
C LEU A 518 -47.61 32.75 17.14
N VAL A 519 -48.76 32.48 17.76
CA VAL A 519 -50.02 33.17 17.48
C VAL A 519 -49.89 34.67 17.78
N THR A 520 -49.22 35.02 18.87
CA THR A 520 -48.94 36.43 19.21
C THR A 520 -48.04 37.09 18.15
N LEU A 521 -46.98 36.41 17.69
CA LEU A 521 -46.09 36.92 16.63
C LEU A 521 -46.82 37.09 15.29
N GLN A 522 -47.72 36.17 14.97
CA GLN A 522 -48.56 36.26 13.78
C GLN A 522 -49.52 37.46 13.89
N GLY A 523 -50.13 37.69 15.05
CA GLY A 523 -51.00 38.85 15.28
C GLY A 523 -50.26 40.20 15.32
N LEU A 524 -48.95 40.19 15.60
CA LEU A 524 -48.09 41.38 15.59
C LEU A 524 -47.47 41.66 14.21
N ASP A 525 -47.82 40.90 13.16
CA ASP A 525 -47.18 40.96 11.84
C ASP A 525 -45.65 40.93 11.94
N TRP A 526 -45.12 40.02 12.77
CA TRP A 526 -43.67 39.93 12.99
C TRP A 526 -42.94 39.79 11.65
N ILE A 527 -43.48 38.94 10.75
CA ILE A 527 -43.07 38.84 9.34
C ILE A 527 -43.87 39.86 8.51
N ASP A 528 -43.19 40.90 8.05
CA ASP A 528 -43.78 41.98 7.26
C ASP A 528 -43.04 42.19 5.92
N ARG A 529 -43.47 43.22 5.17
CA ARG A 529 -42.85 43.61 3.89
C ARG A 529 -41.37 44.01 3.97
N TYR A 530 -40.85 44.32 5.16
CA TYR A 530 -39.44 44.70 5.36
C TYR A 530 -38.57 43.51 5.77
N THR A 531 -39.19 42.35 6.01
CA THR A 531 -38.51 41.10 6.28
C THR A 531 -37.84 40.59 5.01
N ARG A 532 -36.59 40.12 5.13
CA ARG A 532 -35.80 39.60 4.01
C ARG A 532 -35.48 38.13 4.14
N ALA A 533 -35.26 37.66 5.36
CA ALA A 533 -35.10 36.24 5.61
C ALA A 533 -35.58 35.88 7.02
N VAL A 534 -36.13 34.68 7.15
CA VAL A 534 -36.47 34.04 8.42
C VAL A 534 -35.75 32.70 8.46
N PHE A 535 -35.13 32.40 9.60
CA PHE A 535 -34.36 31.19 9.85
C PHE A 535 -34.98 30.46 11.04
N LEU A 536 -35.19 29.16 10.91
CA LEU A 536 -35.46 28.23 11.98
C LEU A 536 -34.19 27.39 12.19
N GLU A 537 -33.56 27.55 13.34
CA GLU A 537 -32.29 26.91 13.68
C GLU A 537 -32.48 26.05 14.94
N PHE A 538 -32.10 24.77 14.85
CA PHE A 538 -32.11 23.86 15.99
C PHE A 538 -31.06 22.76 15.83
N PHE A 539 -30.66 22.18 16.95
CA PHE A 539 -29.58 21.19 17.00
C PHE A 539 -30.06 19.93 17.70
N THR A 540 -29.63 18.77 17.21
CA THR A 540 -30.06 17.48 17.74
C THR A 540 -28.86 16.57 18.01
N TYR A 541 -29.06 15.57 18.85
CA TYR A 541 -28.09 14.50 19.07
C TYR A 541 -28.77 13.14 19.03
N ASN A 542 -28.25 12.25 18.19
CA ASN A 542 -28.67 10.86 18.10
C ASN A 542 -27.68 9.98 18.87
N ALA A 543 -28.11 9.44 20.01
CA ALA A 543 -27.27 8.61 20.86
C ALA A 543 -26.98 7.21 20.27
N GLN A 544 -27.84 6.69 19.38
CA GLN A 544 -27.67 5.34 18.83
C GLN A 544 -26.54 5.27 17.81
N VAL A 545 -26.41 6.32 16.98
CA VAL A 545 -25.39 6.40 15.92
C VAL A 545 -24.26 7.39 16.22
N ASN A 546 -24.33 8.09 17.37
CA ASN A 546 -23.37 9.11 17.80
C ASN A 546 -23.18 10.21 16.75
N LEU A 547 -24.30 10.82 16.33
CA LEU A 547 -24.32 11.91 15.36
C LEU A 547 -25.04 13.13 15.93
N PHE A 548 -24.44 14.30 15.74
CA PHE A 548 -25.06 15.58 16.00
C PHE A 548 -25.70 16.08 14.71
N GLY A 549 -26.97 16.47 14.78
CA GLY A 549 -27.70 17.08 13.69
C GLY A 549 -27.67 18.60 13.81
N VAL A 550 -27.25 19.28 12.74
CA VAL A 550 -27.32 20.73 12.61
C VAL A 550 -28.42 21.03 11.60
N CYS A 551 -29.53 21.58 12.09
CA CYS A 551 -30.73 21.81 11.30
C CYS A 551 -30.95 23.30 11.09
N ARG A 552 -31.00 23.70 9.82
CA ARG A 552 -31.37 25.04 9.40
C ARG A 552 -32.41 24.96 8.32
N VAL A 553 -33.53 25.61 8.57
CA VAL A 553 -34.58 25.85 7.56
C VAL A 553 -34.71 27.35 7.41
N MET A 554 -34.72 27.87 6.18
CA MET A 554 -34.80 29.31 5.95
C MET A 554 -35.76 29.64 4.80
N VAL A 555 -36.37 30.81 4.90
CA VAL A 555 -37.23 31.37 3.85
C VAL A 555 -36.74 32.76 3.53
N GLU A 556 -36.43 33.01 2.26
CA GLU A 556 -36.03 34.31 1.74
C GLU A 556 -37.25 35.02 1.13
N MET A 557 -37.37 36.32 1.40
CA MET A 557 -38.48 37.14 0.90
C MET A 557 -38.03 37.97 -0.29
N ILE A 558 -38.70 37.77 -1.41
CA ILE A 558 -38.53 38.59 -2.61
C ILE A 558 -39.21 39.96 -2.36
N PRO A 559 -38.67 41.08 -2.88
CA PRO A 559 -39.33 42.38 -2.80
C PRO A 559 -40.78 42.42 -3.32
N GLY A 560 -41.15 41.50 -4.22
CA GLY A 560 -42.52 41.31 -4.74
C GLY A 560 -43.48 40.57 -3.81
N GLY A 561 -43.05 40.16 -2.61
CA GLY A 561 -43.90 39.52 -1.59
C GLY A 561 -43.92 37.99 -1.59
N GLY A 562 -43.26 37.34 -2.54
CA GLY A 562 -43.11 35.88 -2.58
C GLY A 562 -42.01 35.35 -1.65
N MET A 563 -42.15 34.10 -1.22
CA MET A 563 -41.20 33.34 -0.41
C MET A 563 -40.39 32.35 -1.26
N VAL A 564 -39.09 32.22 -0.95
CA VAL A 564 -38.20 31.21 -1.52
C VAL A 564 -37.67 30.33 -0.38
N PRO A 565 -38.15 29.08 -0.25
CA PRO A 565 -37.70 28.16 0.79
C PRO A 565 -36.32 27.57 0.46
N SER A 566 -35.46 27.44 1.47
CA SER A 566 -34.23 26.64 1.40
C SER A 566 -33.93 25.97 2.73
N SER A 567 -33.23 24.84 2.69
CA SER A 567 -32.96 24.02 3.88
C SER A 567 -31.56 23.44 3.84
N ARG A 568 -31.01 23.19 5.03
CA ARG A 568 -29.71 22.57 5.22
C ARG A 568 -29.72 21.74 6.50
N PHE A 569 -29.60 20.43 6.34
CA PHE A 569 -29.44 19.47 7.43
C PHE A 569 -28.09 18.77 7.30
N ASP A 570 -27.25 18.91 8.33
CA ASP A 570 -25.92 18.32 8.38
C ASP A 570 -25.78 17.38 9.57
N GLY A 571 -25.22 16.18 9.34
CA GLY A 571 -24.89 15.21 10.39
C GLY A 571 -23.39 15.19 10.65
N ILE A 572 -22.96 15.59 11.85
CA ILE A 572 -21.54 15.70 12.23
C ILE A 572 -21.19 14.76 13.39
N THR A 573 -19.98 14.21 13.37
CA THR A 573 -19.47 13.33 14.44
C THR A 573 -18.48 14.09 15.32
N LEU A 574 -18.96 14.66 16.42
CA LEU A 574 -18.12 15.40 17.38
C LEU A 574 -17.32 14.48 18.34
N LEU A 575 -17.78 13.24 18.50
CA LEU A 575 -17.23 12.26 19.45
C LEU A 575 -16.63 11.03 18.73
N PRO A 576 -15.56 11.19 17.92
CA PRO A 576 -15.06 10.12 17.04
C PRO A 576 -14.47 8.92 17.80
N TYR A 577 -14.01 9.09 19.05
CA TYR A 577 -13.24 8.09 19.79
C TYR A 577 -14.04 7.16 20.70
N GLN A 578 -15.36 7.26 20.71
CA GLN A 578 -16.19 6.43 21.60
C GLN A 578 -16.25 4.96 21.17
N THR A 579 -16.07 4.69 19.87
CA THR A 579 -16.04 3.32 19.36
C THR A 579 -14.62 2.78 19.35
N THR A 580 -14.45 1.47 19.43
CA THR A 580 -13.11 0.88 19.39
C THR A 580 -12.44 0.97 18.02
N PHE A 581 -13.21 1.27 16.97
CA PHE A 581 -12.69 1.69 15.68
C PHE A 581 -12.06 3.09 15.73
N GLY A 582 -12.53 3.97 16.63
CA GLY A 582 -11.94 5.29 16.87
C GLY A 582 -10.47 5.25 17.31
N VAL A 583 -10.07 4.25 18.11
CA VAL A 583 -8.64 4.06 18.49
C VAL A 583 -7.80 3.67 17.27
N PHE A 584 -8.34 2.88 16.35
CA PHE A 584 -7.65 2.56 15.09
C PHE A 584 -7.51 3.79 14.19
N ILE A 585 -8.57 4.59 14.06
CA ILE A 585 -8.52 5.88 13.36
C ILE A 585 -7.44 6.76 13.98
N LEU A 586 -7.33 6.85 15.31
CA LEU A 586 -6.27 7.59 15.99
C LEU A 586 -4.87 7.11 15.59
N ILE A 587 -4.64 5.79 15.51
CA ILE A 587 -3.36 5.24 15.03
C ILE A 587 -3.10 5.64 13.58
N CYS A 588 -4.11 5.59 12.71
CA CYS A 588 -4.00 6.04 11.32
C CYS A 588 -3.72 7.55 11.22
N GLU A 589 -4.31 8.38 12.08
CA GLU A 589 -4.05 9.82 12.16
C GLU A 589 -2.61 10.11 12.58
N LEU A 590 -2.08 9.37 13.57
CA LEU A 590 -0.68 9.44 13.98
C LEU A 590 0.28 8.97 12.86
N LEU A 591 -0.06 7.89 12.15
CA LEU A 591 0.71 7.44 11.00
C LEU A 591 0.70 8.48 9.87
N PHE A 592 -0.44 9.11 9.62
CA PHE A 592 -0.56 10.19 8.64
C PHE A 592 0.32 11.39 9.01
N LEU A 593 0.35 11.80 10.29
CA LEU A 593 1.26 12.83 10.78
C LEU A 593 2.73 12.45 10.52
N LEU A 594 3.12 11.20 10.80
CA LEU A 594 4.47 10.69 10.53
C LEU A 594 4.81 10.72 9.03
N PHE A 595 3.86 10.41 8.15
CA PHE A 595 4.05 10.52 6.70
C PHE A 595 4.24 11.96 6.25
N ILE A 596 3.43 12.89 6.74
CA ILE A 596 3.57 14.31 6.38
C ILE A 596 4.92 14.85 6.86
N LEU A 597 5.38 14.47 8.07
CA LEU A 597 6.72 14.81 8.56
C LEU A 597 7.83 14.20 7.68
N TYR A 598 7.71 12.92 7.31
CA TYR A 598 8.66 12.24 6.43
C TYR A 598 8.74 12.90 5.05
N PHE A 599 7.60 13.17 4.41
CA PHE A 599 7.56 13.85 3.11
C PHE A 599 8.04 15.31 3.20
N THR A 600 7.79 16.00 4.32
CA THR A 600 8.35 17.33 4.56
C THR A 600 9.88 17.27 4.60
N TYR A 601 10.45 16.30 5.32
CA TYR A 601 11.89 16.08 5.36
C TYR A 601 12.46 15.74 3.97
N GLN A 602 11.81 14.83 3.23
CA GLN A 602 12.24 14.45 1.89
C GLN A 602 12.21 15.64 0.92
N CYS A 603 11.13 16.41 0.94
CA CYS A 603 10.95 17.60 0.11
C CYS A 603 11.96 18.69 0.47
N PHE A 604 12.16 18.97 1.77
CA PHE A 604 13.15 19.93 2.23
C PHE A 604 14.56 19.55 1.79
N ARG A 605 14.96 18.28 1.98
CA ARG A 605 16.26 17.77 1.54
C ARG A 605 16.43 17.88 0.02
N ALA A 606 15.40 17.56 -0.76
CA ALA A 606 15.43 17.68 -2.21
C ALA A 606 15.56 19.15 -2.65
N CYS A 607 14.80 20.04 -2.03
CA CYS A 607 14.85 21.48 -2.28
C CYS A 607 16.23 22.07 -1.94
N CYS A 608 16.85 21.69 -0.82
CA CYS A 608 18.20 22.13 -0.47
C CYS A 608 19.26 21.65 -1.47
N ARG A 609 19.11 20.44 -2.03
CA ARG A 609 20.06 19.85 -2.98
C ARG A 609 19.94 20.48 -4.37
N GLU A 610 18.73 20.60 -4.89
CA GLU A 610 18.44 20.97 -6.28
C GLU A 610 18.11 22.46 -6.46
N LYS A 611 17.87 23.18 -5.37
CA LYS A 611 17.60 24.63 -5.32
C LYS A 611 16.55 25.05 -6.36
N ARG A 612 16.92 25.87 -7.36
CA ARG A 612 16.01 26.38 -8.38
C ARG A 612 15.57 25.30 -9.38
N GLN A 613 16.39 24.28 -9.61
CA GLN A 613 16.05 23.21 -10.56
C GLN A 613 14.86 22.37 -10.06
N TYR A 614 14.69 22.28 -8.75
CA TYR A 614 13.55 21.60 -8.12
C TYR A 614 12.20 22.16 -8.61
N PHE A 615 12.09 23.48 -8.79
CA PHE A 615 10.83 24.11 -9.18
C PHE A 615 10.50 24.00 -10.68
N HIS A 616 11.40 23.47 -11.51
CA HIS A 616 11.09 23.26 -12.93
C HIS A 616 10.36 21.93 -13.21
N GLN A 617 10.32 21.01 -12.25
CA GLN A 617 9.71 19.69 -12.44
C GLN A 617 8.26 19.67 -11.96
N TYR A 618 7.33 19.32 -12.85
CA TYR A 618 5.89 19.25 -12.58
C TYR A 618 5.53 18.44 -11.32
N TRP A 619 6.15 17.26 -11.14
CA TRP A 619 5.87 16.38 -10.01
C TRP A 619 6.23 16.99 -8.65
N ASN A 620 7.19 17.91 -8.63
CA ASN A 620 7.59 18.58 -7.40
C ASN A 620 6.53 19.58 -6.93
N TYR A 621 5.77 20.19 -7.86
CA TYR A 621 4.60 20.99 -7.50
C TYR A 621 3.50 20.14 -6.88
N VAL A 622 3.24 18.95 -7.43
CA VAL A 622 2.25 18.02 -6.85
C VAL A 622 2.65 17.62 -5.41
N ASP A 623 3.93 17.36 -5.17
CA ASP A 623 4.44 17.02 -3.84
C ASP A 623 4.30 18.21 -2.87
N MET A 624 4.61 19.43 -3.31
CA MET A 624 4.43 20.66 -2.54
C MET A 624 2.96 20.95 -2.20
N THR A 625 2.06 20.79 -3.17
CA THR A 625 0.61 20.95 -2.94
C THR A 625 0.11 19.90 -1.95
N THR A 626 0.57 18.64 -2.06
CA THR A 626 0.22 17.57 -1.10
C THR A 626 0.66 17.92 0.32
N LEU A 627 1.86 18.49 0.48
CA LEU A 627 2.38 18.93 1.79
C LEU A 627 1.59 20.12 2.35
N LEU A 628 1.29 21.13 1.53
CA LEU A 628 0.50 22.28 1.95
C LEU A 628 -0.88 21.86 2.44
N LEU A 629 -1.58 21.03 1.67
CA LEU A 629 -2.88 20.48 2.05
C LEU A 629 -2.78 19.61 3.30
N GLY A 630 -1.74 18.76 3.41
CA GLY A 630 -1.50 17.92 4.57
C GLY A 630 -1.35 18.74 5.86
N TRP A 631 -0.51 19.78 5.86
CA TRP A 631 -0.32 20.65 7.02
C TRP A 631 -1.56 21.47 7.36
N THR A 632 -2.27 22.00 6.35
CA THR A 632 -3.55 22.70 6.60
C THR A 632 -4.61 21.77 7.19
N ALA A 633 -4.70 20.52 6.75
CA ALA A 633 -5.62 19.53 7.32
C ALA A 633 -5.28 19.22 8.79
N VAL A 634 -3.99 19.07 9.13
CA VAL A 634 -3.53 18.90 10.52
C VAL A 634 -3.89 20.11 11.39
N GLY A 635 -3.69 21.33 10.88
CA GLY A 635 -4.06 22.56 11.58
C GLY A 635 -5.57 22.67 11.83
N LEU A 636 -6.39 22.42 10.80
CA LEU A 636 -7.85 22.42 10.92
C LEU A 636 -8.36 21.33 11.87
N TYR A 637 -7.74 20.15 11.86
CA TYR A 637 -8.07 19.08 12.79
C TYR A 637 -7.84 19.49 14.24
N ALA A 638 -6.68 20.09 14.55
CA ALA A 638 -6.36 20.58 15.88
C ALA A 638 -7.33 21.70 16.31
N TYR A 639 -7.66 22.61 15.39
CA TYR A 639 -8.63 23.67 15.66
C TYR A 639 -10.04 23.11 15.92
N ARG A 640 -10.52 22.19 15.09
CA ARG A 640 -11.79 21.47 15.28
C ARG A 640 -11.85 20.82 16.66
N TYR A 641 -10.77 20.17 17.09
CA TYR A 641 -10.69 19.51 18.39
C TYR A 641 -10.86 20.49 19.57
N VAL A 642 -10.17 21.63 19.53
CA VAL A 642 -10.28 22.66 20.58
C VAL A 642 -11.71 23.19 20.69
N VAL A 643 -12.30 23.62 19.57
CA VAL A 643 -13.66 24.20 19.56
C VAL A 643 -14.70 23.15 19.99
N THR A 644 -14.55 21.90 19.54
CA THR A 644 -15.47 20.82 19.91
C THR A 644 -15.44 20.55 21.42
N ARG A 645 -14.25 20.53 22.03
CA ARG A 645 -14.10 20.30 23.47
C ARG A 645 -14.83 21.38 24.29
N ASP A 646 -14.63 22.65 23.92
CA ASP A 646 -15.22 23.78 24.63
C ASP A 646 -16.77 23.77 24.52
N ILE A 647 -17.31 23.34 23.39
CA ILE A 647 -18.77 23.18 23.19
C ILE A 647 -19.32 21.99 23.98
N LEU A 648 -18.62 20.86 23.97
CA LEU A 648 -19.04 19.68 24.71
C LEU A 648 -19.10 19.95 26.22
N GLU A 649 -18.12 20.67 26.76
CA GLU A 649 -18.10 21.07 28.18
C GLU A 649 -19.38 21.84 28.56
N LYS A 650 -19.78 22.83 27.75
CA LYS A 650 -21.05 23.56 27.93
C LYS A 650 -22.29 22.66 27.84
N ILE A 651 -22.32 21.71 26.91
CA ILE A 651 -23.44 20.76 26.78
C ILE A 651 -23.53 19.87 28.02
N PHE A 652 -22.40 19.41 28.56
CA PHE A 652 -22.38 18.56 29.75
C PHE A 652 -22.78 19.32 31.03
N GLU A 653 -22.29 20.54 31.22
CA GLU A 653 -22.64 21.37 32.39
C GLU A 653 -24.13 21.72 32.43
N SER A 654 -24.72 22.04 31.27
CA SER A 654 -26.14 22.41 31.14
C SER A 654 -27.10 21.23 31.03
N TYR A 655 -26.60 19.99 31.08
CA TYR A 655 -27.34 18.76 30.76
C TYR A 655 -28.04 18.79 29.39
N GLY A 656 -27.58 19.65 28.48
CA GLY A 656 -28.14 19.86 27.15
C GLY A 656 -29.42 20.69 27.10
N ASN A 657 -29.72 21.49 28.13
CA ASN A 657 -30.92 22.35 28.18
C ASN A 657 -30.65 23.81 27.75
N GLU A 658 -29.38 24.21 27.69
CA GLU A 658 -28.96 25.52 27.20
C GLU A 658 -28.81 25.51 25.68
N TYR A 659 -29.04 26.66 25.03
CA TYR A 659 -28.82 26.78 23.59
C TYR A 659 -27.34 26.74 23.28
N VAL A 660 -26.94 25.83 22.40
CA VAL A 660 -25.55 25.66 22.00
C VAL A 660 -25.46 25.73 20.48
N ASN A 661 -24.72 26.71 19.97
CA ASN A 661 -24.54 26.90 18.54
C ASN A 661 -23.48 25.95 17.97
N LEU A 662 -23.91 24.98 17.15
CA LEU A 662 -23.01 24.02 16.48
C LEU A 662 -22.60 24.43 15.06
N GLN A 663 -23.10 25.56 14.53
CA GLN A 663 -22.84 26.01 13.16
C GLN A 663 -21.35 26.18 12.89
N HIS A 664 -20.62 26.78 13.84
CA HIS A 664 -19.19 27.04 13.66
C HIS A 664 -18.39 25.73 13.53
N VAL A 665 -18.68 24.74 14.38
CA VAL A 665 -17.98 23.44 14.31
C VAL A 665 -18.37 22.67 13.06
N ALA A 666 -19.64 22.72 12.65
CA ALA A 666 -20.09 22.09 11.42
C ALA A 666 -19.35 22.65 10.20
N LEU A 667 -19.14 23.97 10.13
CA LEU A 667 -18.37 24.59 9.05
C LEU A 667 -16.90 24.14 9.05
N ILE A 668 -16.24 24.10 10.22
CA ILE A 668 -14.86 23.61 10.31
C ILE A 668 -14.77 22.15 9.87
N ASP A 669 -15.71 21.31 10.30
CA ASP A 669 -15.78 19.89 9.92
C ASP A 669 -15.99 19.71 8.42
N GLU A 670 -16.85 20.52 7.82
CA GLU A 670 -17.09 20.54 6.38
C GLU A 670 -15.83 20.93 5.60
N ILE A 671 -15.15 22.03 5.98
CA ILE A 671 -13.90 22.47 5.36
C ILE A 671 -12.83 21.41 5.50
N PHE A 672 -12.69 20.81 6.69
CA PHE A 672 -11.76 19.70 6.92
C PHE A 672 -12.05 18.50 6.01
N GLY A 673 -13.34 18.17 5.83
CA GLY A 673 -13.79 17.17 4.89
C GLY A 673 -13.40 17.47 3.44
N TYR A 674 -13.53 18.72 2.99
CA TYR A 674 -13.09 19.14 1.65
C TYR A 674 -11.57 19.04 1.47
N MET A 675 -10.79 19.40 2.49
CA MET A 675 -9.33 19.30 2.44
C MET A 675 -8.86 17.85 2.35
N ILE A 676 -9.45 16.92 3.12
CA ILE A 676 -9.14 15.49 3.01
C ILE A 676 -9.56 14.93 1.65
N ALA A 677 -10.72 15.33 1.13
CA ALA A 677 -11.18 14.88 -0.18
C ALA A 677 -10.21 15.31 -1.29
N PHE A 678 -9.74 16.56 -1.25
CA PHE A 678 -8.79 17.08 -2.23
C PHE A 678 -7.40 16.42 -2.08
N LEU A 679 -6.94 16.18 -0.84
CA LEU A 679 -5.71 15.44 -0.58
C LEU A 679 -5.80 14.00 -1.12
N THR A 680 -6.94 13.34 -0.92
CA THR A 680 -7.20 11.98 -1.44
C THR A 680 -7.21 11.99 -2.96
N PHE A 681 -7.85 12.97 -3.59
CA PHE A 681 -7.85 13.14 -5.04
C PHE A 681 -6.42 13.32 -5.59
N ILE A 682 -5.62 14.21 -5.01
CA ILE A 682 -4.22 14.39 -5.43
C ILE A 682 -3.39 13.13 -5.16
N GLY A 683 -3.64 12.42 -4.06
CA GLY A 683 -3.03 11.12 -3.78
C GLY A 683 -3.34 10.09 -4.88
N MET A 684 -4.60 10.03 -5.32
CA MET A 684 -5.03 9.16 -6.42
C MET A 684 -4.44 9.58 -7.77
N VAL A 685 -4.35 10.89 -8.07
CA VAL A 685 -3.64 11.37 -9.26
C VAL A 685 -2.15 11.04 -9.18
N SER A 686 -1.55 11.12 -8.00
CA SER A 686 -0.15 10.77 -7.76
C SER A 686 0.12 9.28 -7.96
N PHE A 687 -0.89 8.41 -7.83
CA PHE A 687 -0.78 7.00 -8.20
C PHE A 687 -0.38 6.80 -9.68
N ILE A 688 -0.73 7.73 -10.57
CA ILE A 688 -0.31 7.71 -11.98
C ILE A 688 1.22 7.76 -12.10
N ARG A 689 1.92 8.42 -11.17
CA ARG A 689 3.38 8.42 -11.10
C ARG A 689 3.95 7.02 -10.91
N LEU A 690 3.23 6.14 -10.19
CA LEU A 690 3.62 4.74 -10.00
C LEU A 690 3.36 3.91 -11.27
N LEU A 691 2.42 4.32 -12.12
CA LEU A 691 2.13 3.64 -13.39
C LEU A 691 3.13 3.99 -14.50
N ARG A 692 4.02 4.97 -14.31
CA ARG A 692 5.04 5.36 -15.31
C ARG A 692 6.02 4.23 -15.66
N PHE A 693 6.16 3.24 -14.79
CA PHE A 693 7.01 2.07 -15.02
C PHE A 693 6.42 1.10 -16.05
N ASN A 694 5.16 1.27 -16.45
CA ASN A 694 4.58 0.54 -17.57
C ASN A 694 4.85 1.28 -18.89
N ARG A 695 5.52 0.60 -19.83
CA ARG A 695 5.81 1.12 -21.18
C ARG A 695 4.59 1.68 -21.89
N ARG A 696 3.43 1.03 -21.74
CA ARG A 696 2.18 1.48 -22.37
C ARG A 696 1.67 2.80 -21.77
N MET A 697 1.82 3.01 -20.47
CA MET A 697 1.42 4.24 -19.80
C MET A 697 2.38 5.39 -20.09
N GLY A 698 3.67 5.10 -20.21
CA GLY A 698 4.68 6.07 -20.65
C GLY A 698 4.36 6.65 -22.03
N VAL A 699 3.87 5.81 -22.97
CA VAL A 699 3.38 6.29 -24.28
C VAL A 699 2.23 7.27 -24.11
N LEU A 700 1.19 6.93 -23.34
CA LEU A 700 0.02 7.79 -23.13
C LEU A 700 0.40 9.14 -22.48
N ALA A 701 1.32 9.13 -21.51
CA ALA A 701 1.80 10.35 -20.88
C ALA A 701 2.63 11.21 -21.83
N ALA A 702 3.48 10.59 -22.66
CA ALA A 702 4.24 11.29 -23.68
C ALA A 702 3.31 11.89 -24.74
N THR A 703 2.23 11.19 -25.13
CA THR A 703 1.29 11.70 -26.15
C THR A 703 0.54 12.91 -25.68
N MET A 704 0.09 12.91 -24.41
CA MET A 704 -0.51 14.08 -23.80
C MET A 704 0.48 15.24 -23.69
N ARG A 705 1.76 14.96 -23.38
CA ARG A 705 2.80 16.00 -23.30
C ARG A 705 3.11 16.60 -24.67
N GLN A 706 3.09 15.80 -25.73
CA GLN A 706 3.35 16.24 -27.09
C GLN A 706 2.21 17.11 -27.64
N CYS A 707 0.96 16.72 -27.41
CA CYS A 707 -0.19 17.49 -27.89
C CYS A 707 -0.59 18.64 -26.97
N TRP A 708 0.04 18.83 -25.81
CA TRP A 708 -0.40 19.80 -24.81
C TRP A 708 -0.50 21.22 -25.35
N ASN A 709 0.48 21.66 -26.15
CA ASN A 709 0.46 23.01 -26.73
C ASN A 709 -0.63 23.16 -27.80
N ASP A 710 -0.83 22.13 -28.62
CA ASP A 710 -1.89 22.11 -29.65
C ASP A 710 -3.28 22.07 -28.99
N LEU A 711 -3.43 21.30 -27.91
CA LEU A 711 -4.64 21.19 -27.11
C LEU A 711 -4.96 22.50 -26.38
N LEU A 712 -3.95 23.19 -25.84
CA LEU A 712 -4.13 24.51 -25.24
C LEU A 712 -4.59 25.55 -26.28
N GLY A 713 -3.98 25.55 -27.46
CA GLY A 713 -4.39 26.41 -28.57
C GLY A 713 -5.83 26.14 -29.02
N PHE A 714 -6.18 24.86 -29.21
CA PHE A 714 -7.55 24.44 -29.51
C PHE A 714 -8.52 24.79 -28.37
N GLY A 715 -8.11 24.61 -27.11
CA GLY A 715 -8.90 24.93 -25.93
C GLY A 715 -9.34 26.39 -25.90
N PHE A 716 -8.45 27.32 -26.28
CA PHE A 716 -8.80 28.74 -26.40
C PHE A 716 -9.91 28.98 -27.43
N VAL A 717 -9.80 28.35 -28.61
CA VAL A 717 -10.83 28.45 -29.67
C VAL A 717 -12.15 27.83 -29.21
N PHE A 718 -12.08 26.64 -28.59
CA PHE A 718 -13.23 25.93 -28.05
C PHE A 718 -13.98 26.76 -27.01
N PHE A 719 -13.30 27.26 -25.98
CA PHE A 719 -13.95 28.03 -24.92
C PHE A 719 -14.47 29.37 -25.43
N THR A 720 -13.81 30.02 -26.38
CA THR A 720 -14.33 31.26 -26.99
C THR A 720 -15.68 31.01 -27.68
N PHE A 721 -15.76 29.96 -28.50
CA PHE A 721 -17.00 29.58 -29.17
C PHE A 721 -18.06 29.10 -28.17
N PHE A 722 -17.68 28.26 -27.21
CA PHE A 722 -18.58 27.72 -26.19
C PHE A 722 -19.19 28.82 -25.32
N ILE A 723 -18.38 29.77 -24.83
CA ILE A 723 -18.85 30.90 -24.02
C ILE A 723 -19.80 31.79 -24.83
N ALA A 724 -19.57 31.99 -26.13
CA ALA A 724 -20.49 32.75 -26.97
C ALA A 724 -21.90 32.11 -27.02
N PHE A 725 -21.99 30.78 -27.14
CA PHE A 725 -23.27 30.07 -27.04
C PHE A 725 -23.88 30.13 -25.64
N CYS A 726 -23.08 29.96 -24.59
CA CYS A 726 -23.55 30.08 -23.20
C CYS A 726 -24.18 31.46 -22.93
N LEU A 727 -23.51 32.53 -23.37
CA LEU A 727 -24.02 33.90 -23.24
C LEU A 727 -25.29 34.11 -24.05
N MET A 728 -25.33 33.61 -25.29
CA MET A 728 -26.52 33.70 -26.13
C MET A 728 -27.72 32.98 -25.50
N PHE A 729 -27.56 31.75 -25.01
CA PHE A 729 -28.66 31.02 -24.36
C PHE A 729 -29.08 31.65 -23.03
N ASN A 730 -28.12 32.15 -22.24
CA ASN A 730 -28.44 32.93 -21.05
C ASN A 730 -29.33 34.13 -21.43
N LEU A 731 -28.97 34.92 -22.43
CA LEU A 731 -29.79 36.06 -22.87
C LEU A 731 -31.18 35.67 -23.40
N PHE A 732 -31.32 34.53 -24.07
CA PHE A 732 -32.62 34.08 -24.58
C PHE A 732 -33.57 33.53 -23.51
N PHE A 733 -33.04 32.94 -22.44
CA PHE A 733 -33.83 32.16 -21.48
C PHE A 733 -33.74 32.67 -20.02
N TYR A 734 -32.98 33.74 -19.77
CA TYR A 734 -32.71 34.28 -18.43
C TYR A 734 -33.96 34.52 -17.57
N THR A 735 -35.06 34.97 -18.19
CA THR A 735 -36.29 35.37 -17.50
C THR A 735 -37.19 34.20 -17.12
N ASP A 736 -37.23 33.16 -17.94
CA ASP A 736 -38.29 32.15 -17.89
C ASP A 736 -37.82 30.80 -17.35
N LEU A 737 -36.52 30.51 -17.41
CA LEU A 737 -35.96 29.22 -17.03
C LEU A 737 -34.84 29.39 -15.99
N GLU A 738 -35.00 28.73 -14.84
CA GLU A 738 -34.06 28.82 -13.71
C GLU A 738 -32.64 28.35 -14.06
N GLU A 739 -32.54 27.32 -14.91
CA GLU A 739 -31.26 26.77 -15.40
C GLU A 739 -30.40 27.84 -16.09
N TRP A 740 -31.05 28.88 -16.64
CA TRP A 740 -30.44 29.96 -17.40
C TRP A 740 -30.33 31.27 -16.62
N ARG A 741 -30.64 31.27 -15.31
CA ARG A 741 -30.65 32.48 -14.49
C ARG A 741 -29.29 33.16 -14.41
N ASN A 742 -28.21 32.42 -14.18
CA ASN A 742 -26.87 32.99 -14.06
C ASN A 742 -25.93 32.42 -15.12
N PHE A 743 -24.86 33.15 -15.45
CA PHE A 743 -23.86 32.65 -16.40
C PHE A 743 -23.27 31.30 -15.97
N VAL A 744 -23.06 31.08 -14.66
CA VAL A 744 -22.53 29.82 -14.12
C VAL A 744 -23.50 28.66 -14.36
N THR A 745 -24.78 28.82 -14.02
CA THR A 745 -25.79 27.77 -14.24
C THR A 745 -26.05 27.55 -15.73
N ALA A 746 -25.99 28.60 -16.55
CA ALA A 746 -26.07 28.50 -18.00
C ALA A 746 -24.89 27.72 -18.58
N PHE A 747 -23.67 27.95 -18.07
CA PHE A 747 -22.46 27.22 -18.47
C PHE A 747 -22.54 25.73 -18.09
N GLU A 748 -22.99 25.41 -16.88
CA GLU A 748 -23.25 24.04 -16.41
C GLU A 748 -24.33 23.34 -17.25
N THR A 749 -25.39 24.06 -17.58
CA THR A 749 -26.47 23.57 -18.45
C THR A 749 -25.93 23.28 -19.84
N CYS A 750 -25.13 24.16 -20.43
CA CYS A 750 -24.48 23.93 -21.73
C CYS A 750 -23.57 22.70 -21.74
N PHE A 751 -22.79 22.48 -20.67
CA PHE A 751 -21.99 21.25 -20.53
C PHE A 751 -22.87 20.00 -20.36
N SER A 752 -23.96 20.09 -19.61
CA SER A 752 -24.93 19.01 -19.45
C SER A 752 -25.60 18.64 -20.76
N MET A 753 -25.86 19.63 -21.63
CA MET A 753 -26.37 19.42 -22.99
C MET A 753 -25.37 18.65 -23.86
N LEU A 754 -24.05 18.90 -23.73
CA LEU A 754 -23.02 18.12 -24.44
C LEU A 754 -23.00 16.64 -24.04
N LEU A 755 -23.37 16.34 -22.79
CA LEU A 755 -23.53 14.96 -22.28
C LEU A 755 -24.88 14.34 -22.68
N GLY A 756 -25.75 15.07 -23.39
CA GLY A 756 -27.06 14.61 -23.84
C GLY A 756 -28.21 14.85 -22.85
N LYS A 757 -27.98 15.59 -21.76
CA LYS A 757 -29.05 15.98 -20.82
C LYS A 757 -29.60 17.35 -21.21
N PHE A 758 -30.75 17.39 -21.86
CA PHE A 758 -31.39 18.64 -22.27
C PHE A 758 -32.92 18.57 -22.15
N LYS A 759 -33.55 19.66 -21.68
CA LYS A 759 -35.01 19.82 -21.62
C LYS A 759 -35.50 20.63 -22.82
N PHE A 760 -35.54 20.00 -23.99
CA PHE A 760 -35.87 20.68 -25.24
C PHE A 760 -37.27 21.30 -25.23
N ASP A 761 -38.26 20.62 -24.65
CA ASP A 761 -39.64 21.09 -24.64
C ASP A 761 -39.80 22.42 -23.91
N SER A 762 -39.15 22.57 -22.75
CA SER A 762 -39.14 23.83 -21.99
C SER A 762 -38.49 24.97 -22.80
N MET A 763 -37.36 24.71 -23.47
CA MET A 763 -36.69 25.72 -24.31
C MET A 763 -37.55 26.14 -25.51
N ARG A 764 -38.23 25.18 -26.16
CA ARG A 764 -39.09 25.46 -27.32
C ARG A 764 -40.32 26.28 -26.95
N GLN A 765 -40.91 26.01 -25.78
CA GLN A 765 -42.09 26.73 -25.30
C GLN A 765 -41.77 28.19 -24.97
N THR A 766 -40.57 28.46 -24.45
CA THR A 766 -40.14 29.82 -24.13
C THR A 766 -39.74 30.61 -25.38
N ASN A 767 -38.81 30.09 -26.19
CA ASN A 767 -38.28 30.81 -27.34
C ASN A 767 -37.87 29.87 -28.48
N ILE A 768 -38.61 29.94 -29.58
CA ILE A 768 -38.38 29.11 -30.76
C ILE A 768 -37.02 29.37 -31.42
N VAL A 769 -36.52 30.61 -31.38
CA VAL A 769 -35.21 30.98 -31.94
C VAL A 769 -34.10 30.33 -31.13
N GLY A 770 -34.20 30.38 -29.80
CA GLY A 770 -33.28 29.67 -28.91
C GLY A 770 -33.27 28.16 -29.16
N ALA A 771 -34.45 27.57 -29.38
CA ALA A 771 -34.59 26.14 -29.73
C ALA A 771 -33.98 25.78 -31.10
N VAL A 772 -33.99 26.69 -32.08
CA VAL A 772 -33.27 26.49 -33.35
C VAL A 772 -31.75 26.54 -33.13
N PHE A 773 -31.27 27.50 -32.35
CA PHE A 773 -29.84 27.62 -32.03
C PHE A 773 -29.30 26.46 -31.20
N PHE A 774 -30.16 25.77 -30.43
CA PHE A 774 -29.80 24.50 -29.80
C PHE A 774 -29.31 23.46 -30.81
N PHE A 775 -29.95 23.32 -31.98
CA PHE A 775 -29.50 22.39 -33.01
C PHE A 775 -28.15 22.81 -33.60
N PHE A 776 -27.95 24.10 -33.84
CA PHE A 776 -26.65 24.61 -34.32
C PHE A 776 -25.53 24.38 -33.30
N PHE A 777 -25.81 24.61 -32.03
CA PHE A 777 -24.89 24.30 -30.94
C PHE A 777 -24.55 22.81 -30.91
N ALA A 778 -25.57 21.93 -30.90
CA ALA A 778 -25.38 20.49 -30.85
C ALA A 778 -24.57 19.97 -32.05
N LEU A 779 -24.86 20.46 -33.26
CA LEU A 779 -24.16 20.07 -34.49
C LEU A 779 -22.71 20.57 -34.50
N SER A 780 -22.48 21.84 -34.16
CA SER A 780 -21.13 22.41 -34.10
C SER A 780 -20.26 21.69 -33.07
N MET A 781 -20.80 21.47 -31.87
CA MET A 781 -20.05 20.86 -30.78
C MET A 781 -19.78 19.37 -31.00
N SER A 782 -20.74 18.62 -31.51
CA SER A 782 -20.58 17.17 -31.74
C SER A 782 -19.78 16.85 -33.01
N LEU A 783 -20.06 17.51 -34.14
CA LEU A 783 -19.43 17.17 -35.42
C LEU A 783 -18.10 17.88 -35.64
N VAL A 784 -17.95 19.12 -35.18
CA VAL A 784 -16.74 19.90 -35.47
C VAL A 784 -15.76 19.79 -34.31
N MET A 785 -16.17 20.21 -33.11
CA MET A 785 -15.24 20.36 -31.99
C MET A 785 -14.68 19.04 -31.48
N ILE A 786 -15.51 18.01 -31.29
CA ILE A 786 -15.04 16.69 -30.84
C ILE A 786 -14.12 16.04 -31.88
N ASN A 787 -14.43 16.17 -33.17
CA ASN A 787 -13.61 15.59 -34.23
C ASN A 787 -12.25 16.29 -34.37
N ILE A 788 -12.18 17.62 -34.17
CA ILE A 788 -10.90 18.34 -34.13
C ILE A 788 -10.07 17.87 -32.93
N LEU A 789 -10.68 17.77 -31.74
CA LEU A 789 -10.00 17.27 -30.53
C LEU A 789 -9.42 15.87 -30.75
N MET A 790 -10.21 14.95 -31.31
CA MET A 790 -9.75 13.59 -31.61
C MET A 790 -8.63 13.58 -32.64
N THR A 791 -8.71 14.41 -33.67
CA THR A 791 -7.67 14.49 -34.71
C THR A 791 -6.32 14.94 -34.12
N ILE A 792 -6.32 15.93 -33.23
CA ILE A 792 -5.10 16.41 -32.55
C ILE A 792 -4.47 15.28 -31.73
N ILE A 793 -5.28 14.56 -30.94
CA ILE A 793 -4.81 13.47 -30.08
C ILE A 793 -4.28 12.29 -30.91
N ILE A 794 -5.01 11.87 -31.95
CA ILE A 794 -4.62 10.74 -32.83
C ILE A 794 -3.30 11.05 -33.53
N ARG A 795 -3.13 12.26 -34.06
CA ARG A 795 -1.89 12.69 -34.72
C ARG A 795 -0.70 12.65 -33.76
N ALA A 796 -0.86 13.16 -32.54
CA ALA A 796 0.21 13.12 -31.54
C ALA A 796 0.54 11.68 -31.11
N PHE A 797 -0.47 10.82 -31.00
CA PHE A 797 -0.27 9.40 -30.72
C PHE A 797 0.55 8.70 -31.80
N GLU A 798 0.28 8.99 -33.08
CA GLU A 798 1.01 8.42 -34.20
C GLU A 798 2.50 8.82 -34.19
N VAL A 799 2.81 10.09 -33.94
CA VAL A 799 4.20 10.59 -33.86
C VAL A 799 4.99 9.82 -32.78
N ILE A 800 4.46 9.72 -31.57
CA ILE A 800 5.20 9.09 -30.46
C ILE A 800 5.32 7.59 -30.62
N LYS A 801 4.32 6.94 -31.23
CA LYS A 801 4.40 5.52 -31.55
C LYS A 801 5.63 5.21 -32.41
N THR A 802 6.04 6.10 -33.31
CA THR A 802 7.25 5.92 -34.13
C THR A 802 8.55 6.15 -33.35
N ASP A 803 8.55 7.09 -32.40
CA ASP A 803 9.72 7.39 -31.55
C ASP A 803 9.93 6.36 -30.43
N LEU A 804 8.89 5.62 -30.03
CA LEU A 804 8.97 4.58 -28.99
C LEU A 804 9.91 3.41 -29.37
N PHE A 805 10.16 3.20 -30.66
CA PHE A 805 11.16 2.21 -31.12
C PHE A 805 12.60 2.68 -30.89
N LYS A 806 12.82 3.97 -30.63
CA LYS A 806 14.14 4.60 -30.51
C LYS A 806 14.55 4.94 -29.08
N GLN A 807 13.64 4.96 -28.11
CA GLN A 807 13.95 5.33 -26.72
C GLN A 807 14.52 4.14 -25.89
N PRO A 808 15.58 4.34 -25.07
CA PRO A 808 16.15 3.32 -24.20
C PRO A 808 15.33 3.05 -22.92
N ASN A 809 15.60 1.90 -22.29
CA ASN A 809 14.75 1.17 -21.34
C ASN A 809 14.73 1.72 -19.89
N GLU A 810 13.89 2.70 -19.57
CA GLU A 810 13.40 2.90 -18.18
C GLU A 810 12.35 1.85 -17.77
N TYR A 811 11.83 1.10 -18.75
CA TYR A 811 10.70 0.16 -18.61
C TYR A 811 11.09 -1.28 -18.23
N GLU A 812 12.38 -1.56 -18.06
CA GLU A 812 12.90 -2.87 -17.63
C GLU A 812 12.54 -3.19 -16.17
N VAL A 813 12.08 -2.23 -15.36
CA VAL A 813 11.74 -2.45 -13.95
C VAL A 813 10.63 -3.49 -13.77
N MET A 814 9.61 -3.47 -14.64
CA MET A 814 8.51 -4.44 -14.55
C MET A 814 8.94 -5.84 -15.02
N GLU A 815 9.77 -5.93 -16.05
CA GLU A 815 10.37 -7.20 -16.47
C GLU A 815 11.33 -7.75 -15.40
N PHE A 816 12.09 -6.87 -14.74
CA PHE A 816 12.95 -7.21 -13.62
C PHE A 816 12.13 -7.73 -12.43
N LEU A 817 11.04 -7.05 -12.05
CA LEU A 817 10.12 -7.49 -11.01
C LEU A 817 9.51 -8.86 -11.33
N TRP A 818 9.06 -9.06 -12.57
CA TRP A 818 8.45 -10.32 -13.00
C TRP A 818 9.46 -11.46 -13.08
N ALA A 819 10.67 -11.20 -13.60
CA ALA A 819 11.77 -12.16 -13.62
C ALA A 819 12.17 -12.56 -12.20
N ARG A 820 12.19 -11.61 -11.27
CA ARG A 820 12.52 -11.86 -9.87
C ARG A 820 11.38 -12.60 -9.15
N ALA A 821 10.12 -12.21 -9.35
CA ALA A 821 8.96 -12.94 -8.83
C ALA A 821 8.98 -14.40 -9.28
N LYS A 822 9.18 -14.66 -10.59
CA LYS A 822 9.36 -16.02 -11.13
C LYS A 822 10.53 -16.78 -10.49
N SER A 823 11.63 -16.08 -10.19
CA SER A 823 12.77 -16.67 -9.49
C SER A 823 12.49 -17.02 -8.02
N TYR A 824 11.60 -16.26 -7.35
CA TYR A 824 11.16 -16.54 -5.97
C TYR A 824 10.15 -17.69 -5.93
N PHE A 825 9.24 -17.76 -6.91
CA PHE A 825 8.27 -18.85 -7.04
C PHE A 825 8.84 -20.13 -7.69
N GLY A 826 10.14 -20.16 -8.02
CA GLY A 826 10.82 -21.36 -8.54
C GLY A 826 10.47 -21.73 -9.99
N LEU A 827 9.74 -20.87 -10.71
CA LEU A 827 9.33 -21.05 -12.11
C LEU A 827 10.42 -20.67 -13.13
N SER A 828 11.59 -20.21 -12.66
CA SER A 828 12.74 -19.91 -13.51
C SER A 828 13.43 -21.20 -13.93
N GLY A 829 13.27 -21.60 -15.19
CA GLY A 829 14.02 -22.70 -15.80
C GLY A 829 15.54 -22.52 -15.63
N ARG A 830 16.24 -23.64 -15.39
CA ARG A 830 17.70 -23.74 -15.37
C ARG A 830 18.27 -23.29 -16.73
N ARG A 831 18.65 -22.02 -16.90
CA ARG A 831 19.58 -21.64 -17.97
C ARG A 831 21.00 -21.97 -17.51
N GLY A 832 21.70 -22.72 -18.36
CA GLY A 832 23.02 -23.28 -18.10
C GLY A 832 24.08 -22.21 -17.78
N ARG A 833 25.07 -22.64 -16.99
CA ARG A 833 26.33 -21.92 -16.75
C ARG A 833 26.93 -21.48 -18.09
N VAL A 834 26.98 -20.18 -18.36
CA VAL A 834 27.93 -19.61 -19.30
C VAL A 834 29.10 -19.11 -18.45
N ALA A 835 30.24 -19.79 -18.55
CA ALA A 835 31.49 -19.29 -18.00
C ALA A 835 31.96 -18.12 -18.87
N PRO A 836 32.50 -17.03 -18.30
CA PRO A 836 33.09 -15.96 -19.09
C PRO A 836 34.41 -16.47 -19.68
N THR A 837 34.43 -16.67 -21.00
CA THR A 837 35.64 -16.97 -21.75
C THR A 837 36.55 -15.75 -21.72
N SER A 838 37.78 -15.91 -21.21
CA SER A 838 38.83 -14.90 -21.30
C SER A 838 39.25 -14.71 -22.75
N GLN A 839 38.96 -13.55 -23.34
CA GLN A 839 39.59 -13.12 -24.60
C GLN A 839 40.77 -12.20 -24.27
N ASP A 840 41.96 -12.62 -24.68
CA ASP A 840 43.18 -11.79 -24.68
C ASP A 840 43.06 -10.69 -25.76
N PRO A 841 43.49 -9.44 -25.49
CA PRO A 841 43.36 -8.31 -26.42
C PRO A 841 44.55 -8.20 -27.39
N GLN A 842 44.92 -9.30 -28.06
CA GLN A 842 45.88 -9.28 -29.17
C GLN A 842 45.51 -10.33 -30.22
N ASN A 843 44.50 -10.02 -31.03
CA ASN A 843 44.38 -10.49 -32.42
C ASN A 843 43.20 -9.77 -33.08
N HIS A 844 43.46 -8.55 -33.53
CA HIS A 844 42.73 -7.98 -34.66
C HIS A 844 43.32 -8.62 -35.92
N ASP A 845 42.67 -9.63 -36.48
CA ASP A 845 42.01 -9.49 -37.78
C ASP A 845 41.37 -10.79 -38.30
N LYS A 846 40.11 -10.62 -38.75
CA LYS A 846 39.30 -11.43 -39.66
C LYS A 846 38.89 -12.85 -39.20
N GLY A 847 37.69 -12.93 -38.61
CA GLY A 847 36.99 -14.21 -38.44
C GLY A 847 35.72 -14.18 -37.58
N ASN A 848 34.63 -13.66 -38.14
CA ASN A 848 33.21 -13.98 -37.89
C ASN A 848 32.77 -14.45 -36.48
N GLY A 849 32.30 -13.51 -35.65
CA GLY A 849 31.54 -13.79 -34.43
C GLY A 849 30.16 -13.13 -34.50
N LYS A 850 29.12 -13.95 -34.62
CA LYS A 850 27.70 -13.54 -34.63
C LYS A 850 27.35 -12.81 -33.33
N ASN A 851 26.90 -11.56 -33.46
CA ASN A 851 26.38 -10.77 -32.36
C ASN A 851 24.92 -11.16 -32.09
N GLN A 852 24.53 -11.24 -30.82
CA GLN A 852 23.18 -11.64 -30.37
C GLN A 852 22.06 -10.64 -30.75
N GLY A 853 22.41 -9.52 -31.39
CA GLY A 853 21.48 -8.64 -32.11
C GLY A 853 21.11 -9.17 -33.49
N ASP A 854 22.02 -9.88 -34.15
CA ASP A 854 21.79 -10.52 -35.45
C ASP A 854 20.88 -11.74 -35.33
N ASP A 855 20.87 -12.42 -34.18
CA ASP A 855 19.96 -13.57 -33.96
C ASP A 855 18.49 -13.12 -33.93
N LYS A 856 18.17 -11.94 -33.34
CA LYS A 856 16.81 -11.38 -33.38
C LYS A 856 16.47 -10.80 -34.75
N ALA A 857 17.42 -10.19 -35.44
CA ALA A 857 17.21 -9.69 -36.80
C ALA A 857 17.03 -10.85 -37.81
N TRP A 858 17.77 -11.95 -37.64
CA TRP A 858 17.62 -13.19 -38.38
C TRP A 858 16.27 -13.86 -38.11
N GLU A 859 15.83 -13.91 -36.86
CA GLU A 859 14.54 -14.48 -36.47
C GLU A 859 13.35 -13.64 -36.99
N VAL A 860 13.49 -12.32 -37.05
CA VAL A 860 12.51 -11.42 -37.69
C VAL A 860 12.51 -11.60 -39.20
N ASN A 861 13.68 -11.67 -39.85
CA ASN A 861 13.79 -11.91 -41.28
C ASN A 861 13.19 -13.26 -41.68
N GLN A 862 13.39 -14.33 -40.89
CA GLN A 862 12.73 -15.62 -41.12
C GLN A 862 11.20 -15.55 -41.01
N LYS A 863 10.68 -14.78 -40.06
CA LYS A 863 9.23 -14.59 -39.91
C LYS A 863 8.63 -13.76 -41.04
N VAL A 864 9.38 -12.78 -41.54
CA VAL A 864 9.02 -11.99 -42.72
C VAL A 864 9.06 -12.86 -43.98
N ASP A 865 10.08 -13.68 -44.16
CA ASP A 865 10.18 -14.62 -45.29
C ASP A 865 9.05 -15.68 -45.24
N MET A 866 8.71 -16.20 -44.06
CA MET A 866 7.54 -17.08 -43.88
C MET A 866 6.22 -16.36 -44.19
N LEU A 867 6.07 -15.10 -43.77
CA LEU A 867 4.87 -14.30 -44.07
C LEU A 867 4.75 -14.03 -45.57
N ILE A 868 5.84 -13.65 -46.24
CA ILE A 868 5.87 -13.40 -47.69
C ILE A 868 5.58 -14.68 -48.47
N HIS A 869 6.14 -15.81 -48.04
CA HIS A 869 5.83 -17.11 -48.63
C HIS A 869 4.36 -17.48 -48.42
N HIS A 870 3.80 -17.22 -47.23
CA HIS A 870 2.39 -17.46 -46.93
C HIS A 870 1.45 -16.55 -47.74
N ILE A 871 1.82 -15.29 -47.93
CA ILE A 871 1.06 -14.35 -48.76
C ILE A 871 1.13 -14.78 -50.23
N ASN A 872 2.30 -15.19 -50.72
CA ASN A 872 2.46 -15.69 -52.09
C ASN A 872 1.62 -16.96 -52.34
N THR A 873 1.61 -17.90 -51.40
CA THR A 873 0.80 -19.13 -51.55
C THR A 873 -0.69 -18.89 -51.38
N VAL A 874 -1.11 -18.01 -50.47
CA VAL A 874 -2.54 -17.77 -50.18
C VAL A 874 -3.19 -16.80 -51.17
N TYR A 875 -2.51 -15.72 -51.54
CA TYR A 875 -3.09 -14.65 -52.36
C TYR A 875 -2.63 -14.68 -53.83
N PHE A 876 -1.45 -15.24 -54.11
CA PHE A 876 -0.84 -15.20 -55.44
C PHE A 876 -0.58 -16.60 -56.03
N HIS A 877 -1.11 -17.65 -55.39
CA HIS A 877 -1.02 -19.06 -55.81
C HIS A 877 0.40 -19.55 -56.16
N GLY A 878 1.44 -18.96 -55.55
CA GLY A 878 2.83 -19.36 -55.77
C GLY A 878 3.46 -18.85 -57.07
N ASN A 879 2.78 -17.96 -57.82
CA ASN A 879 3.29 -17.43 -59.10
C ASN A 879 4.32 -16.29 -58.94
N LEU A 880 4.53 -15.79 -57.72
CA LEU A 880 5.47 -14.69 -57.46
C LEU A 880 6.89 -15.26 -57.23
N ASP A 881 7.84 -14.92 -58.09
CA ASP A 881 9.24 -15.33 -57.96
C ASP A 881 9.95 -14.45 -56.90
N LEU A 882 10.20 -15.04 -55.74
CA LEU A 882 10.77 -14.37 -54.57
C LEU A 882 12.31 -14.31 -54.60
N SER A 883 12.96 -14.88 -55.62
CA SER A 883 14.42 -14.92 -55.73
C SER A 883 15.04 -13.57 -56.14
N ASN A 884 14.26 -12.70 -56.79
CA ASN A 884 14.73 -11.42 -57.28
C ASN A 884 14.46 -10.29 -56.27
N LYS A 885 15.46 -9.92 -55.47
CA LYS A 885 15.37 -8.89 -54.40
C LYS A 885 15.50 -7.45 -54.91
N ASP A 886 15.56 -7.22 -56.21
CA ASP A 886 15.85 -5.88 -56.75
C ASP A 886 14.70 -4.88 -56.61
N TRP A 887 13.45 -5.34 -56.46
CA TRP A 887 12.29 -4.45 -56.19
C TRP A 887 12.32 -3.79 -54.80
N MET A 888 13.11 -4.30 -53.85
CA MET A 888 13.29 -3.69 -52.51
C MET A 888 14.34 -2.58 -52.48
N LYS A 889 15.16 -2.43 -53.54
CA LYS A 889 16.21 -1.40 -53.60
C LYS A 889 15.70 -0.03 -54.06
N GLU A 890 14.47 0.08 -54.53
CA GLU A 890 13.87 1.32 -55.04
C GLU A 890 12.97 2.06 -54.04
N ILE A 891 13.18 1.90 -52.73
CA ILE A 891 12.56 2.79 -51.73
C ILE A 891 13.50 3.99 -51.51
N PRO A 892 13.13 5.22 -51.90
CA PRO A 892 14.07 6.34 -51.88
C PRO A 892 14.42 6.74 -50.44
N GLN A 893 15.70 6.56 -50.07
CA GLN A 893 16.29 7.20 -48.89
C GLN A 893 16.28 8.72 -49.10
N ARG A 894 15.41 9.44 -48.39
CA ARG A 894 15.44 10.91 -48.37
C ARG A 894 16.74 11.40 -47.72
N ARG A 895 17.52 12.12 -48.54
CA ARG A 895 18.75 12.85 -48.24
C ARG A 895 18.61 13.77 -47.02
N ASN A 896 19.64 13.78 -46.19
CA ASN A 896 19.99 14.86 -45.28
C ASN A 896 20.13 16.18 -46.05
N ILE A 897 19.46 17.23 -45.60
CA ILE A 897 19.78 18.61 -45.98
C ILE A 897 19.99 19.39 -44.69
N THR A 898 21.27 19.64 -44.37
CA THR A 898 21.68 20.74 -43.51
C THR A 898 22.50 21.72 -44.35
N GLY A 899 22.01 22.96 -44.42
CA GLY A 899 22.80 24.19 -44.57
C GLY A 899 23.33 24.56 -45.95
N ARG A 900 22.69 25.56 -46.58
CA ARG A 900 23.39 26.80 -46.99
C ARG A 900 22.44 27.94 -47.39
N ASN A 901 22.76 29.09 -46.80
CA ASN A 901 22.57 30.48 -47.21
C ASN A 901 21.76 30.82 -48.47
N ARG A 902 20.84 31.79 -48.27
CA ARG A 902 20.75 33.09 -48.98
C ARG A 902 21.57 33.16 -50.27
N ASN A 903 20.87 33.19 -51.41
CA ASN A 903 20.80 34.36 -52.28
C ASN A 903 19.83 34.11 -53.44
N GLN A 904 19.13 35.19 -53.79
CA GLN A 904 18.76 35.60 -55.16
C GLN A 904 17.52 35.01 -55.86
N PHE A 905 16.65 35.99 -56.17
CA PHE A 905 15.75 36.17 -57.32
C PHE A 905 14.30 35.64 -57.28
N HIS A 906 13.43 36.66 -57.24
CA HIS A 906 12.02 36.81 -57.63
C HIS A 906 10.92 36.22 -56.76
#